data_AF-A2FQN5-F1
#
_entry.id   AF-A2FQN5-F1
#
_cell.length_a   1.000
_cell.length_b   1.000
_cell.length_c   1.000
_cell.angle_alpha   90.00
_cell.angle_beta   90.00
_cell.angle_gamma   90.00
#
_symmetry.space_group_name_H-M   'P 1'
#
loop_
_entity.id
_entity.type
_entity.pdbx_description
1 polymer ?
#
loop_
_entity_poly.entity_id
_entity_poly.type
_entity_poly.pdbx_seq_one_letter_code
_entity_poly.pdbx_strand_id
1 'polypeptide(L)'
;MSAPSVHVCTCDGQFSYLVVNSEVTSNCYVYTIDKKTGGMYYAGVPDVDLFLDSKSAIINITDSVSNAQWQYLGKYLIGATIFDHQLIIMYVISDEVTAIYDNKHIKMIKSSDYYKIPLIDQTIEGDQTIFDFPMNENHFFSNYVDLSLPFPYFDVKKSTDEFFWNNRFTKIFEILHTTAVCIRVFQGGAFSLHKDTNTNSNITYIIKRSSHNSGTRYEARGLDKNHDPANECECSLIFTINGDNFGHTWRRGSAPIEWKTVLQSTFLAPQHIVKENPDEFTPEYFSKIIKRFDMEKVNIISLLNEAQEKGEVDLLQAYIKAVDRANKVLNSKISFNQIDINQIIANNKSKGRLVIFNILATVVNEIEFTSNFENQKKYSRFNCADSLDRTNLVSFYYAILVTYNFGLQHNIFVKEGDKSDDLTENINQDVLDFLCNAFISTGNIISLMYTNTPAIKTEAIRALMTEQTAVSPDVYITCLRRFHNVASDPYRHKMFKIWNQPENVDGQFYLDSRHLSAAIVPSKELKIALNSSIFEEEIKYFAINDITNQNLYVALPEPLLLSTISILVPPRTSTKSATFSICCGNLITQMYPLVVDISLPLLQESQWCVYNFHELVGQTTTLPISIKSLEPCNFINIRFNSMDSNLIIGNIKIAVQRPRKSMIAARSSDTNTSLGAGVAELTKNMTMPSLSDLTKLDRWILEKKVSIITRNESLVRNNQNPYFFDIPSRLSDTREDECSFCHYRLTNSIKFGAFQPFLNYFRRFSETEKPDISVHLCPSCADQMETNGLPYYDESLLTNLTIADLYAERSTAIIDSYQPIFNIGLQSSIFYSSPPSDFKELNEILNPTIAFKGWHTSKKNVQLVIAFQSSAEVSQILVLLGKDCLVGDFRVYTENFMELNVKEIKKIGNQAIYTFSDSDPTRCIIIILDSTSDIVIKNIQIRGTMKKMKKDKEKMISPEKVNSYKFKPADGIFDFLTHSQTFKFSQPRKVQSITFKTDDFQSIYIVFILNGKIYDWQQLLLPKISQGSYLRYTFEDISGNFDEIKLFYLDKKPMSVPLDVSFN
;
A
#
# COMPACT_ATOMS: atom_id res chain seq x y z
N MET A 1 -6.27 -21.09 -26.23
CA MET A 1 -6.08 -19.92 -25.35
C MET A 1 -6.32 -18.67 -26.18
N SER A 2 -6.98 -17.66 -25.62
CA SER A 2 -7.15 -16.34 -26.22
C SER A 2 -5.78 -15.67 -26.46
N ALA A 3 -5.65 -14.85 -27.50
CA ALA A 3 -4.40 -14.16 -27.80
C ALA A 3 -4.03 -13.17 -26.68
N PRO A 4 -2.74 -12.98 -26.37
CA PRO A 4 -2.32 -12.03 -25.35
C PRO A 4 -2.72 -10.60 -25.75
N SER A 5 -3.25 -9.84 -24.81
CA SER A 5 -3.76 -8.48 -25.07
C SER A 5 -3.79 -7.63 -23.81
N VAL A 6 -3.57 -6.33 -24.01
CA VAL A 6 -3.64 -5.29 -22.98
C VAL A 6 -4.63 -4.22 -23.45
N HIS A 7 -5.63 -3.94 -22.62
CA HIS A 7 -6.64 -2.93 -22.87
C HIS A 7 -6.77 -2.00 -21.68
N VAL A 8 -7.05 -0.73 -21.95
CA VAL A 8 -7.41 0.23 -20.91
C VAL A 8 -8.77 0.84 -21.22
N CYS A 9 -9.58 1.02 -20.17
CA CYS A 9 -10.83 1.73 -20.21
C CYS A 9 -10.70 3.07 -19.46
N THR A 10 -11.06 4.15 -20.14
CA THR A 10 -11.33 5.45 -19.53
C THR A 10 -12.83 5.67 -19.49
N CYS A 11 -13.33 6.11 -18.35
CA CYS A 11 -14.71 6.53 -18.15
C CYS A 11 -14.73 7.92 -17.48
N ASP A 12 -15.90 8.57 -17.41
CA ASP A 12 -16.02 9.92 -16.84
C ASP A 12 -15.81 9.95 -15.31
N GLY A 13 -15.84 8.78 -14.66
CA GLY A 13 -15.73 8.62 -13.22
C GLY A 13 -14.33 8.78 -12.62
N GLN A 14 -14.20 8.39 -11.36
CA GLN A 14 -12.93 8.37 -10.63
C GLN A 14 -12.05 7.19 -11.03
N PHE A 15 -12.65 6.09 -11.50
CA PHE A 15 -11.90 4.86 -11.81
C PHE A 15 -11.55 4.72 -13.29
N SER A 16 -10.47 4.00 -13.56
CA SER A 16 -10.09 3.47 -14.87
C SER A 16 -9.83 1.97 -14.72
N TYR A 17 -9.87 1.22 -15.83
CA TYR A 17 -9.70 -0.23 -15.78
C TYR A 17 -8.60 -0.69 -16.72
N LEU A 18 -7.69 -1.53 -16.22
CA LEU A 18 -6.66 -2.19 -17.01
C LEU A 18 -7.01 -3.67 -17.13
N VAL A 19 -7.22 -4.15 -18.35
CA VAL A 19 -7.54 -5.55 -18.67
C VAL A 19 -6.33 -6.19 -19.33
N VAL A 20 -5.85 -7.29 -18.76
CA VAL A 20 -4.64 -8.00 -19.19
C VAL A 20 -4.95 -9.47 -19.40
N ASN A 21 -4.83 -9.92 -20.64
CA ASN A 21 -4.83 -11.32 -20.98
C ASN A 21 -3.38 -11.76 -21.27
N SER A 22 -2.79 -12.56 -20.38
CA SER A 22 -1.40 -13.02 -20.53
C SER A 22 -1.34 -14.37 -21.26
N GLU A 23 -0.26 -14.59 -22.01
CA GLU A 23 0.01 -15.86 -22.71
C GLU A 23 0.35 -17.00 -21.72
N VAL A 24 0.80 -16.65 -20.51
CA VAL A 24 1.29 -17.61 -19.51
C VAL A 24 0.17 -18.07 -18.57
N THR A 25 -0.87 -17.26 -18.40
CA THR A 25 -1.98 -17.53 -17.47
C THR A 25 -3.24 -17.94 -18.20
N SER A 26 -4.05 -18.82 -17.61
CA SER A 26 -5.33 -19.23 -18.20
C SER A 26 -6.43 -18.16 -18.11
N ASN A 27 -6.26 -17.15 -17.26
CA ASN A 27 -7.28 -16.17 -16.93
C ASN A 27 -6.92 -14.78 -17.47
N CYS A 28 -7.95 -13.98 -17.69
CA CYS A 28 -7.88 -12.55 -17.93
C CYS A 28 -8.02 -11.80 -16.60
N TYR A 29 -7.14 -10.82 -16.39
CA TYR A 29 -7.07 -10.03 -15.15
C TYR A 29 -7.61 -8.62 -15.40
N VAL A 30 -8.41 -8.13 -14.48
CA VAL A 30 -8.91 -6.75 -14.46
C VAL A 30 -8.38 -6.06 -13.22
N TYR A 31 -7.73 -4.94 -13.43
CA TYR A 31 -7.23 -4.06 -12.38
C TYR A 31 -8.03 -2.78 -12.39
N THR A 32 -8.42 -2.32 -11.20
CA THR A 32 -9.09 -1.04 -11.03
C THR A 32 -8.08 0.02 -10.63
N ILE A 33 -8.08 1.14 -11.33
CA ILE A 33 -7.14 2.24 -11.16
C ILE A 33 -7.89 3.44 -10.62
N ASP A 34 -7.51 3.90 -9.44
CA ASP A 34 -8.01 5.16 -8.88
C ASP A 34 -7.27 6.35 -9.52
N LYS A 35 -7.96 7.13 -10.36
CA LYS A 35 -7.37 8.29 -11.03
C LYS A 35 -6.96 9.40 -10.05
N LYS A 36 -7.41 9.39 -8.79
CA LYS A 36 -6.99 10.42 -7.84
C LYS A 36 -5.62 10.13 -7.24
N THR A 37 -5.34 8.86 -6.94
CA THR A 37 -4.13 8.46 -6.21
C THR A 37 -3.12 7.70 -7.08
N GLY A 38 -3.56 7.18 -8.22
CA GLY A 38 -2.80 6.23 -9.04
C GLY A 38 -2.78 4.81 -8.46
N GLY A 39 -3.43 4.59 -7.32
CA GLY A 39 -3.51 3.29 -6.70
C GLY A 39 -4.25 2.29 -7.58
N MET A 40 -3.65 1.12 -7.75
CA MET A 40 -4.22 0.03 -8.54
C MET A 40 -4.64 -1.12 -7.62
N TYR A 41 -5.86 -1.61 -7.83
CA TYR A 41 -6.48 -2.61 -6.98
C TYR A 41 -6.88 -3.88 -7.75
N TYR A 42 -6.73 -5.01 -7.08
CA TYR A 42 -7.08 -6.37 -7.53
C TYR A 42 -7.23 -7.24 -6.28
N ALA A 43 -8.39 -7.88 -6.12
CA ALA A 43 -8.71 -8.82 -5.03
C ALA A 43 -8.83 -10.27 -5.51
N GLY A 44 -8.81 -10.51 -6.83
CA GLY A 44 -8.99 -11.84 -7.42
C GLY A 44 -10.43 -12.33 -7.34
N VAL A 45 -11.41 -11.43 -7.26
CA VAL A 45 -12.83 -11.79 -7.23
C VAL A 45 -13.28 -12.25 -8.63
N PRO A 46 -13.86 -13.46 -8.79
CA PRO A 46 -14.42 -13.91 -10.07
C PRO A 46 -15.50 -12.95 -10.58
N ASP A 47 -15.54 -12.75 -11.90
CA ASP A 47 -16.48 -11.86 -12.60
C ASP A 47 -16.38 -10.37 -12.21
N VAL A 48 -15.33 -9.99 -11.46
CA VAL A 48 -14.97 -8.59 -11.13
C VAL A 48 -13.52 -8.29 -11.51
N ASP A 49 -12.61 -9.15 -11.07
CA ASP A 49 -11.16 -9.06 -11.31
C ASP A 49 -10.63 -10.19 -12.19
N LEU A 50 -11.29 -11.35 -12.18
CA LEU A 50 -10.88 -12.55 -12.88
C LEU A 50 -11.96 -13.00 -13.87
N PHE A 51 -11.58 -13.12 -15.14
CA PHE A 51 -12.44 -13.53 -16.23
C PHE A 51 -11.78 -14.63 -17.08
N LEU A 52 -12.59 -15.35 -17.86
CA LEU A 52 -12.08 -16.37 -18.80
C LEU A 52 -11.32 -15.75 -19.98
N ASP A 53 -11.73 -14.57 -20.43
CA ASP A 53 -11.15 -13.88 -21.58
C ASP A 53 -11.40 -12.36 -21.52
N SER A 54 -10.65 -11.59 -22.32
CA SER A 54 -10.74 -10.13 -22.36
C SER A 54 -12.07 -9.61 -22.90
N LYS A 55 -12.75 -10.34 -23.79
CA LYS A 55 -14.05 -9.92 -24.34
C LYS A 55 -15.13 -9.96 -23.25
N SER A 56 -15.16 -11.03 -22.47
CA SER A 56 -16.07 -11.20 -21.34
C SER A 56 -15.85 -10.11 -20.28
N ALA A 57 -14.59 -9.80 -19.96
CA ALA A 57 -14.23 -8.70 -19.06
C ALA A 57 -14.70 -7.33 -19.59
N ILE A 58 -14.42 -7.02 -20.86
CA ILE A 58 -14.79 -5.75 -21.50
C ILE A 58 -16.30 -5.54 -21.49
N ILE A 59 -17.08 -6.58 -21.82
CA ILE A 59 -18.55 -6.51 -21.80
C ILE A 59 -19.06 -6.22 -20.38
N ASN A 60 -18.61 -7.00 -19.40
CA ASN A 60 -19.02 -6.84 -17.99
C ASN A 60 -18.74 -5.42 -17.48
N ILE A 61 -17.55 -4.89 -17.74
CA ILE A 61 -17.18 -3.54 -17.30
C ILE A 61 -18.02 -2.49 -18.04
N THR A 62 -18.19 -2.61 -19.36
CA THR A 62 -18.97 -1.66 -20.18
C THR A 62 -20.43 -1.59 -19.73
N ASP A 63 -21.02 -2.71 -19.32
CA ASP A 63 -22.39 -2.76 -18.80
C ASP A 63 -22.50 -2.15 -17.40
N SER A 64 -21.39 -2.06 -16.66
CA SER A 64 -21.35 -1.59 -15.26
C SER A 64 -20.95 -0.11 -15.09
N VAL A 65 -20.35 0.52 -16.11
CA VAL A 65 -19.83 1.90 -16.00
C VAL A 65 -20.32 2.81 -17.12
N SER A 66 -20.48 4.09 -16.80
CA SER A 66 -20.97 5.09 -17.77
C SER A 66 -19.86 5.55 -18.71
N ASN A 67 -20.18 5.69 -20.01
CA ASN A 67 -19.27 6.20 -21.04
C ASN A 67 -17.91 5.48 -21.10
N ALA A 68 -17.92 4.15 -21.00
CA ALA A 68 -16.72 3.33 -21.14
C ALA A 68 -16.08 3.52 -22.53
N GLN A 69 -14.87 4.08 -22.56
CA GLN A 69 -14.05 4.20 -23.76
C GLN A 69 -12.86 3.25 -23.69
N TRP A 70 -12.84 2.28 -24.58
CA TRP A 70 -11.82 1.24 -24.62
C TRP A 70 -10.73 1.54 -25.65
N GLN A 71 -9.49 1.35 -25.21
CA GLN A 71 -8.33 1.39 -26.09
C GLN A 71 -7.54 0.07 -25.98
N TYR A 72 -7.29 -0.55 -27.13
CA TYR A 72 -6.29 -1.63 -27.23
C TYR A 72 -4.90 -1.00 -27.27
N LEU A 73 -4.05 -1.41 -26.33
CA LEU A 73 -2.69 -0.88 -26.20
C LEU A 73 -1.68 -1.75 -26.96
N GLY A 74 -1.68 -3.05 -26.69
CA GLY A 74 -0.69 -3.96 -27.26
C GLY A 74 -0.86 -5.40 -26.80
N LYS A 75 0.14 -6.23 -27.10
CA LYS A 75 0.08 -7.67 -26.84
C LYS A 75 0.49 -8.02 -25.41
N TYR A 76 1.58 -7.42 -24.92
CA TYR A 76 2.19 -7.79 -23.66
C TYR A 76 2.33 -6.58 -22.74
N LEU A 77 2.08 -6.78 -21.45
CA LEU A 77 2.25 -5.76 -20.44
C LEU A 77 3.70 -5.79 -19.93
N ILE A 78 4.41 -4.66 -20.00
CA ILE A 78 5.72 -4.49 -19.35
C ILE A 78 5.52 -4.18 -17.87
N GLY A 79 4.51 -3.38 -17.53
CA GLY A 79 4.09 -3.09 -16.17
C GLY A 79 3.48 -1.70 -16.05
N ALA A 80 3.38 -1.18 -14.82
CA ALA A 80 2.83 0.12 -14.51
C ALA A 80 3.60 0.77 -13.35
N THR A 81 3.70 2.09 -13.35
CA THR A 81 4.33 2.86 -12.27
C THR A 81 3.60 4.19 -12.11
N ILE A 82 3.60 4.72 -10.90
CA ILE A 82 3.33 6.15 -10.69
C ILE A 82 4.65 6.89 -10.93
N PHE A 83 4.58 8.02 -11.61
CA PHE A 83 5.69 8.95 -11.80
C PHE A 83 5.12 10.33 -12.09
N ASP A 84 5.64 11.34 -11.38
CA ASP A 84 5.31 12.75 -11.55
C ASP A 84 3.81 13.02 -11.81
N HIS A 85 3.00 12.65 -10.82
CA HIS A 85 1.55 12.92 -10.81
C HIS A 85 0.75 12.21 -11.92
N GLN A 86 1.29 11.13 -12.49
CA GLN A 86 0.61 10.30 -13.50
C GLN A 86 0.83 8.82 -13.20
N LEU A 87 -0.19 8.00 -13.47
CA LEU A 87 0.01 6.55 -13.60
C LEU A 87 0.39 6.25 -15.06
N ILE A 88 1.52 5.58 -15.23
CA ILE A 88 2.08 5.19 -16.51
C ILE A 88 1.95 3.68 -16.65
N ILE A 89 1.27 3.23 -17.71
CA ILE A 89 1.20 1.82 -18.10
C ILE A 89 2.07 1.62 -19.34
N MET A 90 3.01 0.69 -19.27
CA MET A 90 3.93 0.41 -20.36
C MET A 90 3.64 -0.95 -21.00
N TYR A 91 3.63 -1.01 -22.32
CA TYR A 91 3.23 -2.19 -23.08
C TYR A 91 4.02 -2.36 -24.38
N VAL A 92 4.03 -3.58 -24.90
CA VAL A 92 4.64 -3.94 -26.19
C VAL A 92 3.60 -3.88 -27.30
N ILE A 93 3.86 -3.06 -28.33
CA ILE A 93 3.05 -2.97 -29.55
C ILE A 93 3.45 -4.08 -30.53
N SER A 94 4.76 -4.20 -30.80
CA SER A 94 5.30 -5.20 -31.71
C SER A 94 6.60 -5.82 -31.24
N ASP A 95 6.77 -7.09 -31.62
CA ASP A 95 7.84 -7.98 -31.22
C ASP A 95 8.35 -8.79 -32.43
N GLU A 96 9.61 -9.22 -32.38
CA GLU A 96 10.22 -10.10 -33.39
C GLU A 96 10.90 -11.29 -32.72
N VAL A 97 10.65 -12.51 -33.20
CA VAL A 97 11.41 -13.69 -32.77
C VAL A 97 12.83 -13.59 -33.33
N THR A 98 13.79 -13.47 -32.42
CA THR A 98 15.22 -13.31 -32.75
C THR A 98 16.05 -14.52 -32.37
N ALA A 99 15.57 -15.30 -31.40
CA ALA A 99 16.17 -16.56 -30.99
C ALA A 99 15.13 -17.60 -30.58
N ILE A 100 15.55 -18.86 -30.62
CA ILE A 100 14.80 -20.01 -30.10
C ILE A 100 15.68 -20.80 -29.14
N TYR A 101 15.11 -21.20 -28.02
CA TYR A 101 15.71 -22.11 -27.06
C TYR A 101 14.69 -23.17 -26.66
N ASP A 102 15.02 -24.46 -26.82
CA ASP A 102 14.13 -25.57 -26.43
C ASP A 102 12.70 -25.41 -27.01
N ASN A 103 12.62 -25.11 -28.32
CA ASN A 103 11.38 -24.81 -29.04
C ASN A 103 10.55 -23.63 -28.48
N LYS A 104 11.11 -22.83 -27.58
CA LYS A 104 10.49 -21.63 -27.02
C LYS A 104 11.11 -20.39 -27.65
N HIS A 105 10.26 -19.43 -28.00
CA HIS A 105 10.69 -18.18 -28.62
C HIS A 105 11.28 -17.20 -27.59
N ILE A 106 12.34 -16.52 -28.02
CA ILE A 106 12.88 -15.32 -27.38
C ILE A 106 12.67 -14.16 -28.37
N LYS A 107 12.06 -13.09 -27.87
CA LYS A 107 11.49 -12.01 -28.68
C LYS A 107 12.18 -10.69 -28.37
N MET A 108 12.61 -9.97 -29.40
CA MET A 108 13.09 -8.59 -29.32
C MET A 108 11.89 -7.64 -29.33
N ILE A 109 11.91 -6.61 -28.49
CA ILE A 109 10.89 -5.56 -28.47
C ILE A 109 11.18 -4.61 -29.63
N LYS A 110 10.34 -4.61 -30.67
CA LYS A 110 10.49 -3.73 -31.84
C LYS A 110 9.84 -2.36 -31.59
N SER A 111 8.69 -2.34 -30.93
CA SER A 111 8.07 -1.11 -30.47
C SER A 111 7.27 -1.32 -29.18
N SER A 112 7.37 -0.33 -28.30
CA SER A 112 6.67 -0.19 -27.04
C SER A 112 6.23 1.25 -26.87
N ASP A 113 5.22 1.46 -26.04
CA ASP A 113 4.65 2.77 -25.79
C ASP A 113 4.08 2.85 -24.37
N TYR A 114 3.65 4.05 -24.00
CA TYR A 114 3.13 4.38 -22.68
C TYR A 114 1.69 4.88 -22.80
N TYR A 115 0.83 4.36 -21.93
CA TYR A 115 -0.48 4.93 -21.69
C TYR A 115 -0.42 5.74 -20.39
N LYS A 116 -0.76 7.02 -20.46
CA LYS A 116 -0.69 7.95 -19.33
C LYS A 116 -2.09 8.21 -18.80
N ILE A 117 -2.28 7.99 -17.51
CA ILE A 117 -3.51 8.37 -16.78
C ILE A 117 -3.12 9.52 -15.84
N PRO A 118 -3.55 10.76 -16.14
CA PRO A 118 -3.26 11.90 -15.28
C PRO A 118 -3.97 11.76 -13.94
N LEU A 119 -3.28 12.08 -12.84
CA LEU A 119 -3.90 12.07 -11.53
C LEU A 119 -4.75 13.34 -11.32
N ILE A 120 -5.95 13.17 -10.75
CA ILE A 120 -6.90 14.26 -10.50
C ILE A 120 -6.28 15.26 -9.49
N ASP A 121 -6.46 16.56 -9.72
CA ASP A 121 -6.02 17.71 -8.89
C ASP A 121 -4.59 18.25 -9.09
N GLN A 122 -3.82 17.80 -10.09
CA GLN A 122 -2.44 18.26 -10.32
C GLN A 122 -2.25 18.71 -11.79
N THR A 123 -2.18 20.04 -12.00
CA THR A 123 -2.15 20.68 -13.33
C THR A 123 -0.75 21.05 -13.83
N ILE A 124 0.30 20.52 -13.20
CA ILE A 124 1.69 20.83 -13.59
C ILE A 124 2.16 19.78 -14.61
N GLU A 125 2.78 20.21 -15.71
CA GLU A 125 3.50 19.30 -16.58
C GLU A 125 4.65 18.66 -15.80
N GLY A 126 4.48 17.38 -15.45
CA GLY A 126 5.50 16.60 -14.79
C GLY A 126 6.74 16.38 -15.67
N ASP A 127 7.85 16.08 -15.03
CA ASP A 127 9.10 15.57 -15.58
C ASP A 127 8.81 14.50 -16.64
N GLN A 128 9.30 14.72 -17.86
CA GLN A 128 9.13 13.79 -18.97
C GLN A 128 10.29 12.79 -19.09
N THR A 129 11.28 12.87 -18.19
CA THR A 129 12.55 12.11 -18.31
C THR A 129 12.32 10.60 -18.45
N ILE A 130 11.32 10.01 -17.80
CA ILE A 130 11.06 8.57 -17.88
C ILE A 130 10.66 8.09 -19.28
N PHE A 131 10.03 8.96 -20.09
CA PHE A 131 9.51 8.59 -21.41
C PHE A 131 10.60 8.51 -22.48
N ASP A 132 11.76 9.12 -22.22
CA ASP A 132 12.91 9.08 -23.12
C ASP A 132 13.73 7.79 -23.00
N PHE A 133 13.32 6.86 -22.12
CA PHE A 133 14.05 5.62 -21.92
C PHE A 133 14.05 4.75 -23.20
N PRO A 134 15.23 4.41 -23.75
CA PRO A 134 15.35 3.77 -25.06
C PRO A 134 15.07 2.25 -24.99
N MET A 135 13.81 1.87 -24.82
CA MET A 135 13.36 0.48 -24.73
C MET A 135 13.49 -0.25 -26.08
N ASN A 136 12.98 0.36 -27.14
CA ASN A 136 12.81 -0.24 -28.45
C ASN A 136 14.16 -0.67 -29.07
N GLU A 137 14.19 -1.89 -29.61
CA GLU A 137 15.36 -2.52 -30.24
C GLU A 137 16.57 -2.80 -29.32
N ASN A 138 16.48 -2.44 -28.03
CA ASN A 138 17.56 -2.62 -27.05
C ASN A 138 17.23 -3.66 -25.97
N HIS A 139 16.00 -4.16 -25.96
CA HIS A 139 15.49 -5.04 -24.93
C HIS A 139 14.68 -6.21 -25.51
N PHE A 140 14.70 -7.33 -24.80
CA PHE A 140 14.11 -8.58 -25.22
C PHE A 140 13.48 -9.32 -24.03
N PHE A 141 12.64 -10.30 -24.32
CA PHE A 141 11.94 -11.09 -23.31
C PHE A 141 11.61 -12.50 -23.83
N SER A 142 11.20 -13.38 -22.92
CA SER A 142 10.55 -14.64 -23.25
C SER A 142 9.38 -14.87 -22.29
N ASN A 143 8.28 -15.41 -22.82
CA ASN A 143 7.11 -15.77 -22.01
C ASN A 143 7.27 -17.13 -21.32
N TYR A 144 8.21 -17.95 -21.81
CA TYR A 144 8.32 -19.37 -21.43
C TYR A 144 9.68 -19.73 -20.83
N VAL A 145 10.69 -18.88 -20.99
CA VAL A 145 12.05 -19.10 -20.50
C VAL A 145 12.41 -18.01 -19.52
N ASP A 146 12.71 -18.39 -18.27
CA ASP A 146 13.23 -17.46 -17.29
C ASP A 146 14.71 -17.19 -17.52
N LEU A 147 15.00 -16.18 -18.34
CA LEU A 147 16.36 -15.79 -18.68
C LEU A 147 17.10 -15.11 -17.51
N SER A 148 16.49 -14.92 -16.34
CA SER A 148 17.23 -14.50 -15.13
C SER A 148 18.13 -15.61 -14.57
N LEU A 149 17.79 -16.86 -14.86
CA LEU A 149 18.54 -18.03 -14.43
C LEU A 149 19.86 -18.13 -15.18
N PRO A 150 20.93 -18.65 -14.56
CA PRO A 150 22.08 -19.13 -15.32
C PRO A 150 21.65 -20.35 -16.15
N PHE A 151 22.27 -20.56 -17.30
CA PHE A 151 22.04 -21.78 -18.08
C PHE A 151 22.49 -23.01 -17.26
N PRO A 152 21.71 -24.11 -17.23
CA PRO A 152 20.44 -24.31 -17.92
C PRO A 152 19.26 -23.66 -17.17
N TYR A 153 18.35 -23.02 -17.91
CA TYR A 153 17.31 -22.11 -17.38
C TYR A 153 16.16 -22.81 -16.62
N PHE A 154 16.47 -23.63 -15.61
CA PHE A 154 15.49 -24.37 -14.82
C PHE A 154 15.69 -24.30 -13.29
N ASP A 155 16.89 -23.98 -12.78
CA ASP A 155 17.13 -23.93 -11.34
C ASP A 155 16.63 -22.61 -10.72
N VAL A 156 15.35 -22.57 -10.36
CA VAL A 156 14.67 -21.38 -9.81
C VAL A 156 15.37 -20.81 -8.57
N LYS A 157 16.14 -21.60 -7.80
CA LYS A 157 16.89 -21.12 -6.63
C LYS A 157 18.02 -20.15 -7.00
N LYS A 158 18.43 -20.12 -8.27
CA LYS A 158 19.46 -19.24 -8.82
C LYS A 158 18.90 -18.01 -9.54
N SER A 159 17.59 -17.75 -9.43
CA SER A 159 16.96 -16.54 -9.95
C SER A 159 17.49 -15.29 -9.24
N THR A 160 17.58 -14.21 -10.01
CA THR A 160 18.12 -12.92 -9.57
C THR A 160 17.34 -11.81 -10.25
N ASP A 161 17.18 -10.67 -9.56
CA ASP A 161 16.64 -9.44 -10.11
C ASP A 161 17.69 -8.59 -10.83
N GLU A 162 18.98 -8.99 -10.79
CA GLU A 162 20.14 -8.34 -11.41
C GLU A 162 19.91 -7.93 -12.87
N PHE A 163 19.07 -8.68 -13.61
CA PHE A 163 18.85 -8.51 -15.04
C PHE A 163 17.47 -7.97 -15.42
N PHE A 164 16.62 -7.65 -14.44
CA PHE A 164 15.29 -7.14 -14.70
C PHE A 164 15.33 -5.63 -14.88
N TRP A 165 15.06 -5.19 -16.11
CA TRP A 165 15.06 -3.77 -16.47
C TRP A 165 13.69 -3.10 -16.29
N ASN A 166 12.64 -3.85 -15.99
CA ASN A 166 11.31 -3.30 -15.69
C ASN A 166 10.94 -3.46 -14.20
N ASN A 167 11.92 -3.55 -13.30
CA ASN A 167 11.69 -3.69 -11.86
C ASN A 167 10.77 -2.60 -11.30
N ARG A 168 10.96 -1.33 -11.70
CA ARG A 168 10.07 -0.22 -11.31
C ARG A 168 8.61 -0.49 -11.68
N PHE A 169 8.37 -0.92 -12.91
CA PHE A 169 7.03 -1.12 -13.47
C PHE A 169 6.34 -2.39 -12.96
N THR A 170 7.08 -3.32 -12.36
CA THR A 170 6.49 -4.56 -11.83
C THR A 170 6.12 -4.47 -10.35
N LYS A 171 6.55 -3.43 -9.62
CA LYS A 171 6.29 -3.30 -8.18
C LYS A 171 4.82 -3.26 -7.81
N ILE A 172 3.98 -2.59 -8.60
CA ILE A 172 2.53 -2.58 -8.34
C ILE A 172 1.96 -3.99 -8.40
N PHE A 173 2.37 -4.78 -9.39
CA PHE A 173 1.94 -6.17 -9.58
C PHE A 173 2.55 -7.12 -8.54
N GLU A 174 3.73 -6.82 -7.99
CA GLU A 174 4.32 -7.53 -6.85
C GLU A 174 3.47 -7.38 -5.60
N ILE A 175 3.00 -6.16 -5.31
CA ILE A 175 2.10 -5.85 -4.20
C ILE A 175 0.72 -6.48 -4.41
N LEU A 176 0.27 -6.62 -5.66
CA LEU A 176 -0.99 -7.28 -6.02
C LEU A 176 -0.86 -8.81 -6.13
N HIS A 177 0.34 -9.37 -5.96
CA HIS A 177 0.63 -10.79 -6.14
C HIS A 177 0.33 -11.34 -7.54
N THR A 178 0.43 -10.50 -8.57
CA THR A 178 0.12 -10.84 -9.97
C THR A 178 1.29 -10.59 -10.93
N THR A 179 2.54 -10.58 -10.48
CA THR A 179 3.73 -10.29 -11.33
C THR A 179 3.83 -11.14 -12.60
N ALA A 180 3.25 -12.35 -12.61
CA ALA A 180 3.21 -13.23 -13.77
C ALA A 180 2.46 -12.65 -14.99
N VAL A 181 1.64 -11.61 -14.82
CA VAL A 181 0.99 -10.92 -15.95
C VAL A 181 1.94 -10.00 -16.70
N CYS A 182 3.04 -9.58 -16.06
CA CYS A 182 4.05 -8.72 -16.67
C CYS A 182 5.15 -9.59 -17.31
N ILE A 183 5.62 -9.18 -18.49
CA ILE A 183 6.81 -9.80 -19.08
C ILE A 183 8.07 -9.38 -18.30
N ARG A 184 9.06 -10.26 -18.21
CA ARG A 184 10.38 -9.91 -17.69
C ARG A 184 11.23 -9.36 -18.80
N VAL A 185 11.67 -8.12 -18.67
CA VAL A 185 12.40 -7.40 -19.71
C VAL A 185 13.90 -7.40 -19.39
N PHE A 186 14.69 -7.84 -20.37
CA PHE A 186 16.14 -7.90 -20.30
C PHE A 186 16.75 -6.90 -21.29
N GLN A 187 17.81 -6.20 -20.92
CA GLN A 187 18.57 -5.35 -21.83
C GLN A 187 19.69 -6.17 -22.49
N GLY A 188 19.85 -6.05 -23.81
CA GLY A 188 20.82 -6.79 -24.59
C GLY A 188 20.17 -7.46 -25.80
N GLY A 189 20.52 -8.70 -26.10
CA GLY A 189 19.91 -9.41 -27.21
C GLY A 189 20.13 -10.92 -27.19
N ALA A 190 19.27 -11.63 -27.90
CA ALA A 190 19.35 -13.06 -28.14
C ALA A 190 19.20 -13.33 -29.63
N PHE A 191 20.14 -14.06 -30.23
CA PHE A 191 20.16 -14.34 -31.66
C PHE A 191 20.47 -15.82 -31.89
N SER A 192 19.67 -16.50 -32.72
CA SER A 192 19.93 -17.87 -33.17
C SER A 192 20.35 -17.89 -34.63
N LEU A 193 21.27 -18.80 -35.00
CA LEU A 193 21.65 -19.05 -36.39
C LEU A 193 20.43 -19.44 -37.23
N HIS A 194 19.63 -20.37 -36.70
CA HIS A 194 18.32 -20.73 -37.24
C HIS A 194 17.22 -20.33 -36.28
N LYS A 195 16.18 -19.69 -36.82
CA LYS A 195 14.99 -19.25 -36.07
C LYS A 195 13.82 -20.24 -36.18
N ASP A 196 14.05 -21.42 -36.73
CA ASP A 196 13.03 -22.47 -36.91
C ASP A 196 13.27 -23.62 -35.92
N THR A 197 12.18 -24.22 -35.42
CA THR A 197 12.22 -25.32 -34.44
C THR A 197 12.66 -26.67 -35.03
N ASN A 198 12.79 -26.78 -36.34
CA ASN A 198 13.01 -28.06 -37.04
C ASN A 198 14.47 -28.31 -37.44
N THR A 199 15.43 -27.65 -36.76
CA THR A 199 16.85 -27.79 -37.08
C THR A 199 17.54 -28.79 -36.18
N ASN A 200 18.31 -29.72 -36.77
CA ASN A 200 19.06 -30.74 -36.02
C ASN A 200 20.25 -30.15 -35.26
N SER A 201 20.75 -28.99 -35.66
CA SER A 201 21.82 -28.28 -34.97
C SER A 201 21.60 -26.78 -35.02
N ASN A 202 21.83 -26.08 -33.91
CA ASN A 202 21.68 -24.62 -33.85
C ASN A 202 22.70 -24.00 -32.89
N ILE A 203 22.96 -22.71 -33.07
CA ILE A 203 23.76 -21.88 -32.16
C ILE A 203 22.91 -20.68 -31.77
N THR A 204 22.80 -20.43 -30.47
CA THR A 204 22.11 -19.27 -29.92
C THR A 204 23.05 -18.47 -29.05
N TYR A 205 23.26 -17.20 -29.39
CA TYR A 205 24.02 -16.25 -28.58
C TYR A 205 23.05 -15.37 -27.79
N ILE A 206 23.23 -15.33 -26.47
CA ILE A 206 22.44 -14.50 -25.56
C ILE A 206 23.39 -13.61 -24.78
N ILE A 207 23.06 -12.32 -24.71
CA ILE A 207 23.75 -11.38 -23.84
C ILE A 207 22.74 -10.54 -23.07
N LYS A 208 22.90 -10.52 -21.74
CA LYS A 208 22.05 -9.77 -20.81
C LYS A 208 22.93 -8.80 -20.05
N ARG A 209 22.58 -7.51 -20.05
CA ARG A 209 23.25 -6.51 -19.21
C ARG A 209 22.50 -6.38 -17.89
N SER A 210 23.26 -6.30 -16.80
CA SER A 210 22.71 -6.02 -15.47
C SER A 210 22.03 -4.64 -15.42
N SER A 211 20.89 -4.56 -14.75
CA SER A 211 20.23 -3.32 -14.37
C SER A 211 20.84 -2.70 -13.11
N HIS A 212 21.69 -3.42 -12.37
CA HIS A 212 22.43 -2.89 -11.23
C HIS A 212 23.59 -2.01 -11.71
N ASN A 213 23.95 -1.00 -10.90
CA ASN A 213 24.91 0.04 -11.24
C ASN A 213 24.72 0.57 -12.68
N SER A 214 23.47 0.76 -13.08
CA SER A 214 23.08 1.31 -14.37
C SER A 214 23.35 2.80 -14.39
N GLY A 215 24.29 3.23 -15.22
CA GLY A 215 24.51 4.65 -15.48
C GLY A 215 25.30 4.85 -16.75
N THR A 216 25.51 6.12 -17.07
CA THR A 216 26.32 6.51 -18.23
C THR A 216 27.81 6.28 -17.99
N ARG A 217 28.60 6.36 -19.06
CA ARG A 217 30.00 5.92 -19.10
C ARG A 217 30.86 6.41 -17.93
N TYR A 218 30.79 7.68 -17.57
CA TYR A 218 31.67 8.26 -16.54
C TYR A 218 31.00 8.41 -15.18
N GLU A 219 29.68 8.29 -15.13
CA GLU A 219 28.89 8.34 -13.89
C GLU A 219 28.80 6.98 -13.20
N ALA A 220 28.83 5.88 -13.97
CA ALA A 220 28.85 4.51 -13.46
C ALA A 220 30.17 3.81 -13.85
N ARG A 221 31.07 3.67 -12.88
CA ARG A 221 32.35 2.95 -12.96
C ARG A 221 32.61 2.21 -11.66
N GLY A 222 33.33 1.09 -11.75
CA GLY A 222 33.66 0.29 -10.59
C GLY A 222 32.44 -0.30 -9.90
N LEU A 223 32.59 -0.61 -8.62
CA LEU A 223 31.50 -1.08 -7.76
C LEU A 223 30.63 0.08 -7.27
N ASP A 224 29.32 -0.15 -7.21
CA ASP A 224 28.38 0.73 -6.51
C ASP A 224 28.25 0.36 -5.02
N LYS A 225 27.30 1.00 -4.33
CA LYS A 225 27.00 0.75 -2.91
C LYS A 225 26.49 -0.67 -2.61
N ASN A 226 26.02 -1.40 -3.62
CA ASN A 226 25.56 -2.79 -3.49
C ASN A 226 26.64 -3.79 -3.95
N HIS A 227 27.85 -3.28 -4.22
CA HIS A 227 29.01 -4.04 -4.68
C HIS A 227 28.75 -4.70 -6.04
N ASP A 228 28.02 -4.01 -6.92
CA ASP A 228 27.77 -4.45 -8.29
C ASP A 228 28.58 -3.59 -9.29
N PRO A 229 29.34 -4.22 -10.21
CA PRO A 229 30.15 -3.48 -11.17
C PRO A 229 29.30 -2.85 -12.27
N ALA A 230 29.71 -1.66 -12.70
CA ALA A 230 29.04 -0.97 -13.80
C ALA A 230 29.14 -1.77 -15.12
N ASN A 231 28.04 -1.72 -15.90
CA ASN A 231 27.96 -2.28 -17.25
C ASN A 231 28.36 -3.78 -17.32
N GLU A 232 27.99 -4.54 -16.30
CA GLU A 232 28.18 -5.98 -16.27
C GLU A 232 27.22 -6.67 -17.24
N CYS A 233 27.74 -7.60 -18.04
CA CYS A 233 26.97 -8.43 -18.96
C CYS A 233 27.26 -9.91 -18.73
N GLU A 234 26.21 -10.73 -18.81
CA GLU A 234 26.28 -12.19 -18.91
C GLU A 234 26.10 -12.61 -20.36
N CYS A 235 27.10 -13.30 -20.90
CA CYS A 235 27.14 -13.77 -22.27
C CYS A 235 27.09 -15.29 -22.28
N SER A 236 26.22 -15.88 -23.10
CA SER A 236 26.09 -17.33 -23.26
C SER A 236 26.03 -17.71 -24.73
N LEU A 237 26.80 -18.72 -25.12
CA LEU A 237 26.59 -19.48 -26.34
C LEU A 237 25.92 -20.80 -25.98
N ILE A 238 24.76 -21.05 -26.57
CA ILE A 238 24.00 -22.28 -26.40
C ILE A 238 23.99 -23.01 -27.74
N PHE A 239 24.56 -24.21 -27.75
CA PHE A 239 24.58 -25.11 -28.87
C PHE A 239 23.49 -26.16 -28.66
N THR A 240 22.66 -26.38 -29.68
CA THR A 240 21.65 -27.42 -29.68
C THR A 240 22.02 -28.47 -30.71
N ILE A 241 22.00 -29.75 -30.35
CA ILE A 241 22.22 -30.89 -31.25
C ILE A 241 21.14 -31.93 -30.97
N ASN A 242 20.29 -32.24 -31.96
CA ASN A 242 19.23 -33.26 -31.86
C ASN A 242 18.35 -33.12 -30.59
N GLY A 243 18.16 -31.90 -30.10
CA GLY A 243 17.40 -31.58 -28.88
C GLY A 243 18.23 -31.43 -27.60
N ASP A 244 19.48 -31.92 -27.58
CA ASP A 244 20.38 -31.73 -26.45
C ASP A 244 21.00 -30.33 -26.48
N ASN A 245 21.11 -29.68 -25.31
CA ASN A 245 21.61 -28.32 -25.18
C ASN A 245 22.93 -28.27 -24.40
N PHE A 246 23.90 -27.54 -24.93
CA PHE A 246 25.22 -27.31 -24.35
C PHE A 246 25.49 -25.80 -24.27
N GLY A 247 25.78 -25.28 -23.08
CA GLY A 247 25.97 -23.86 -22.85
C GLY A 247 27.39 -23.54 -22.41
N HIS A 248 27.98 -22.47 -22.95
CA HIS A 248 29.19 -21.85 -22.43
C HIS A 248 28.93 -20.41 -22.04
N THR A 249 29.18 -20.04 -20.79
CA THR A 249 28.85 -18.72 -20.24
C THR A 249 30.08 -17.98 -19.73
N TRP A 250 30.14 -16.66 -19.93
CA TRP A 250 31.19 -15.77 -19.44
C TRP A 250 30.64 -14.37 -19.08
N ARG A 251 31.40 -13.59 -18.30
CA ARG A 251 31.03 -12.20 -17.92
C ARG A 251 31.92 -11.18 -18.62
N ARG A 252 31.40 -9.97 -18.84
CA ARG A 252 32.21 -8.80 -19.19
C ARG A 252 31.67 -7.54 -18.50
N GLY A 253 32.55 -6.64 -18.06
CA GLY A 253 32.12 -5.41 -17.38
C GLY A 253 33.27 -4.54 -16.87
N SER A 254 32.95 -3.56 -16.02
CA SER A 254 33.96 -2.72 -15.35
C SER A 254 34.85 -3.54 -14.41
N ALA A 255 36.05 -3.07 -14.08
CA ALA A 255 36.84 -3.73 -13.02
C ALA A 255 36.09 -3.63 -11.67
N PRO A 256 35.85 -4.75 -10.94
CA PRO A 256 35.06 -4.82 -9.71
C PRO A 256 35.88 -4.34 -8.51
N ILE A 257 36.33 -3.09 -8.59
CA ILE A 257 36.98 -2.33 -7.53
C ILE A 257 36.29 -0.97 -7.45
N GLU A 258 36.53 -0.21 -6.38
CA GLU A 258 36.00 1.15 -6.29
C GLU A 258 36.91 2.17 -7.01
N TRP A 259 36.37 2.78 -8.06
CA TRP A 259 37.07 3.80 -8.83
C TRP A 259 36.08 4.68 -9.60
N LYS A 260 36.53 5.85 -10.04
CA LYS A 260 35.74 6.79 -10.84
C LYS A 260 36.56 7.42 -11.95
N THR A 261 35.87 8.02 -12.91
CA THR A 261 36.50 8.86 -13.93
C THR A 261 36.08 10.30 -13.72
N VAL A 262 37.04 11.23 -13.75
CA VAL A 262 36.77 12.67 -13.66
C VAL A 262 37.14 13.32 -14.99
N LEU A 263 36.20 14.11 -15.52
CA LEU A 263 36.42 14.99 -16.66
C LEU A 263 36.71 16.40 -16.13
N GLN A 264 37.96 16.86 -16.26
CA GLN A 264 38.33 18.23 -15.83
C GLN A 264 37.80 19.30 -16.80
N SER A 265 37.60 18.98 -18.08
CA SER A 265 36.92 19.80 -19.09
C SER A 265 36.53 18.97 -20.31
N THR A 266 35.71 19.51 -21.22
CA THR A 266 35.29 18.87 -22.48
C THR A 266 36.45 18.46 -23.39
N PHE A 267 37.60 19.15 -23.29
CA PHE A 267 38.73 19.00 -24.19
C PHE A 267 39.89 18.18 -23.60
N LEU A 268 39.92 17.97 -22.29
CA LEU A 268 40.99 17.20 -21.62
C LEU A 268 40.67 15.70 -21.61
N ALA A 269 41.72 14.88 -21.55
CA ALA A 269 41.57 13.45 -21.42
C ALA A 269 40.91 13.09 -20.07
N PRO A 270 40.02 12.08 -20.04
CA PRO A 270 39.46 11.58 -18.78
C PRO A 270 40.56 11.08 -17.85
N GLN A 271 40.45 11.37 -16.56
CA GLN A 271 41.38 10.88 -15.55
C GLN A 271 40.70 9.82 -14.69
N HIS A 272 41.30 8.64 -14.58
CA HIS A 272 40.84 7.57 -13.69
C HIS A 272 41.40 7.77 -12.28
N ILE A 273 40.53 7.67 -11.28
CA ILE A 273 40.87 7.84 -9.87
C ILE A 273 40.40 6.60 -9.11
N VAL A 274 41.35 5.87 -8.53
CA VAL A 274 41.09 4.76 -7.62
C VAL A 274 40.78 5.32 -6.23
N LYS A 275 39.73 4.81 -5.56
CA LYS A 275 39.40 5.26 -4.21
C LYS A 275 40.36 4.69 -3.16
N GLU A 276 40.27 5.18 -1.93
CA GLU A 276 40.89 4.53 -0.77
C GLU A 276 40.25 3.15 -0.55
N ASN A 277 41.06 2.13 -0.20
CA ASN A 277 40.63 0.74 -0.01
C ASN A 277 39.78 0.15 -1.16
N PRO A 278 40.24 0.28 -2.42
CA PRO A 278 39.43 -0.04 -3.61
C PRO A 278 39.11 -1.54 -3.75
N ASP A 279 39.81 -2.39 -3.00
CA ASP A 279 39.72 -3.84 -2.95
C ASP A 279 38.75 -4.38 -1.90
N GLU A 280 38.18 -3.52 -1.05
CA GLU A 280 37.41 -3.93 0.13
C GLU A 280 36.28 -4.89 -0.21
N PHE A 281 35.48 -4.55 -1.23
CA PHE A 281 34.25 -5.25 -1.61
C PHE A 281 34.39 -6.19 -2.82
N THR A 282 35.60 -6.33 -3.35
CA THR A 282 35.89 -7.25 -4.47
C THR A 282 35.63 -8.72 -4.11
N PRO A 283 35.96 -9.23 -2.90
CA PRO A 283 35.63 -10.59 -2.50
C PRO A 283 34.13 -10.90 -2.53
N GLU A 284 33.28 -9.96 -2.12
CA GLU A 284 31.83 -10.10 -2.08
C GLU A 284 31.27 -10.29 -3.50
N TYR A 285 31.74 -9.47 -4.44
CA TYR A 285 31.38 -9.62 -5.85
C TYR A 285 31.78 -11.00 -6.41
N PHE A 286 33.04 -11.43 -6.21
CA PHE A 286 33.46 -12.74 -6.70
C PHE A 286 32.73 -13.89 -5.99
N SER A 287 32.38 -13.74 -4.71
CA SER A 287 31.54 -14.71 -4.00
C SER A 287 30.17 -14.86 -4.66
N LYS A 288 29.52 -13.75 -5.05
CA LYS A 288 28.24 -13.78 -5.78
C LYS A 288 28.36 -14.59 -7.09
N ILE A 289 29.40 -14.34 -7.90
CA ILE A 289 29.60 -15.03 -9.18
C ILE A 289 29.92 -16.51 -9.00
N ILE A 290 30.86 -16.84 -8.09
CA ILE A 290 31.26 -18.22 -7.82
C ILE A 290 30.05 -19.03 -7.39
N LYS A 291 29.21 -18.49 -6.49
CA LYS A 291 27.96 -19.14 -6.04
C LYS A 291 26.93 -19.25 -7.15
N ARG A 292 26.73 -18.20 -7.96
CA ARG A 292 25.72 -18.17 -9.02
C ARG A 292 25.92 -19.31 -10.02
N PHE A 293 27.16 -19.52 -10.46
CA PHE A 293 27.45 -20.52 -11.47
C PHE A 293 27.92 -21.86 -10.89
N ASP A 294 28.29 -21.93 -9.61
CA ASP A 294 28.93 -23.11 -8.97
C ASP A 294 30.33 -23.39 -9.55
N MET A 295 31.19 -22.36 -9.55
CA MET A 295 32.52 -22.37 -10.19
C MET A 295 33.64 -22.85 -9.27
N GLU A 296 34.62 -23.52 -9.87
CA GLU A 296 35.89 -23.87 -9.22
C GLU A 296 37.02 -22.89 -9.54
N LYS A 297 36.99 -22.28 -10.73
CA LYS A 297 38.03 -21.37 -11.20
C LYS A 297 37.44 -20.18 -11.95
N VAL A 298 37.99 -18.99 -11.72
CA VAL A 298 37.66 -17.76 -12.46
C VAL A 298 38.93 -17.23 -13.16
N ASN A 299 38.88 -17.12 -14.48
CA ASN A 299 39.92 -16.54 -15.33
C ASN A 299 39.56 -15.09 -15.64
N ILE A 300 40.28 -14.13 -15.06
CA ILE A 300 40.15 -12.72 -15.39
C ILE A 300 41.03 -12.40 -16.58
N ILE A 301 40.44 -11.75 -17.58
CA ILE A 301 41.10 -11.27 -18.80
C ILE A 301 40.95 -9.76 -18.82
N SER A 302 41.99 -9.09 -18.34
CA SER A 302 42.04 -7.65 -18.15
C SER A 302 42.68 -6.96 -19.35
N LEU A 303 41.93 -6.07 -19.99
CA LEU A 303 42.35 -5.30 -21.15
C LEU A 303 42.87 -3.90 -20.76
N LEU A 304 43.30 -3.74 -19.51
CA LEU A 304 43.94 -2.53 -18.99
C LEU A 304 45.37 -2.42 -19.53
N ASN A 305 45.76 -1.23 -19.93
CA ASN A 305 47.07 -0.99 -20.54
C ASN A 305 48.12 -0.60 -19.48
N GLU A 306 49.38 -0.90 -19.77
CA GLU A 306 50.54 -0.43 -18.98
C GLU A 306 51.08 0.94 -19.45
N ALA A 307 50.58 1.46 -20.57
CA ALA A 307 51.07 2.69 -21.16
C ALA A 307 50.78 3.91 -20.26
N GLN A 308 51.75 4.83 -20.17
CA GLN A 308 51.85 5.96 -19.23
C GLN A 308 50.74 7.03 -19.28
N GLU A 309 49.59 6.78 -19.92
CA GLU A 309 48.42 7.63 -19.76
C GLU A 309 47.94 7.53 -18.30
N LYS A 310 48.17 8.62 -17.54
CA LYS A 310 47.93 8.70 -16.09
C LYS A 310 46.55 8.14 -15.71
N GLY A 311 46.53 6.97 -15.05
CA GLY A 311 45.33 6.43 -14.38
C GLY A 311 45.00 4.95 -14.64
N GLU A 312 45.25 4.39 -15.84
CA GLU A 312 44.97 2.94 -16.09
C GLU A 312 45.95 2.03 -15.34
N VAL A 313 47.21 2.46 -15.17
CA VAL A 313 48.24 1.71 -14.41
C VAL A 313 47.84 1.57 -12.93
N ASP A 314 47.38 2.66 -12.30
CA ASP A 314 46.95 2.63 -10.90
C ASP A 314 45.74 1.71 -10.72
N LEU A 315 44.79 1.76 -11.67
CA LEU A 315 43.63 0.88 -11.69
C LEU A 315 44.02 -0.59 -11.85
N LEU A 316 44.95 -0.89 -12.74
CA LEU A 316 45.49 -2.23 -12.96
C LEU A 316 46.14 -2.77 -11.68
N GLN A 317 47.02 -2.00 -11.05
CA GLN A 317 47.70 -2.41 -9.81
C GLN A 317 46.72 -2.59 -8.65
N ALA A 318 45.72 -1.72 -8.52
CA ALA A 318 44.66 -1.87 -7.54
C ALA A 318 43.85 -3.14 -7.77
N TYR A 319 43.53 -3.46 -9.03
CA TYR A 319 42.74 -4.64 -9.34
C TYR A 319 43.51 -5.94 -9.13
N ILE A 320 44.81 -5.98 -9.46
CA ILE A 320 45.68 -7.13 -9.14
C ILE A 320 45.66 -7.41 -7.63
N LYS A 321 45.87 -6.38 -6.80
CA LYS A 321 45.80 -6.49 -5.34
C LYS A 321 44.43 -6.97 -4.85
N ALA A 322 43.36 -6.48 -5.46
CA ALA A 322 42.00 -6.87 -5.10
C ALA A 322 41.70 -8.35 -5.41
N VAL A 323 42.23 -8.86 -6.52
CA VAL A 323 42.13 -10.28 -6.89
C VAL A 323 42.95 -11.14 -5.93
N ASP A 324 44.15 -10.72 -5.54
CA ASP A 324 44.94 -11.41 -4.52
C ASP A 324 44.21 -11.48 -3.17
N ARG A 325 43.54 -10.39 -2.78
CA ARG A 325 42.68 -10.37 -1.60
C ARG A 325 41.50 -11.33 -1.73
N ALA A 326 40.78 -11.29 -2.85
CA ALA A 326 39.64 -12.19 -3.08
C ALA A 326 40.05 -13.67 -3.04
N ASN A 327 41.19 -14.02 -3.63
CA ASN A 327 41.77 -15.37 -3.54
C ASN A 327 42.02 -15.80 -2.08
N LYS A 328 42.62 -14.93 -1.27
CA LYS A 328 42.91 -15.20 0.15
C LYS A 328 41.63 -15.37 0.98
N VAL A 329 40.66 -14.47 0.80
CA VAL A 329 39.41 -14.45 1.59
C VAL A 329 38.50 -15.61 1.22
N LEU A 330 38.33 -15.90 -0.07
CA LEU A 330 37.39 -16.91 -0.54
C LEU A 330 38.01 -18.31 -0.65
N ASN A 331 39.32 -18.45 -0.44
CA ASN A 331 40.09 -19.67 -0.70
C ASN A 331 39.76 -20.28 -2.09
N SER A 332 39.65 -19.40 -3.09
CA SER A 332 39.18 -19.73 -4.45
C SER A 332 40.33 -19.63 -5.46
N LYS A 333 40.14 -20.18 -6.67
CA LYS A 333 41.14 -20.11 -7.75
C LYS A 333 40.78 -19.03 -8.76
N ILE A 334 41.13 -17.78 -8.47
CA ILE A 334 40.94 -16.63 -9.37
C ILE A 334 42.29 -16.27 -10.00
N SER A 335 42.45 -16.51 -11.30
CA SER A 335 43.67 -16.13 -12.03
C SER A 335 43.50 -14.80 -12.75
N PHE A 336 44.56 -14.00 -12.79
CA PHE A 336 44.57 -12.70 -13.46
C PHE A 336 45.50 -12.72 -14.68
N ASN A 337 44.97 -12.37 -15.85
CA ASN A 337 45.71 -12.33 -17.11
C ASN A 337 45.50 -10.99 -17.79
N GLN A 338 46.58 -10.28 -18.08
CA GLN A 338 46.53 -8.98 -18.74
C GLN A 338 46.83 -9.12 -20.25
N ILE A 339 46.07 -8.42 -21.09
CA ILE A 339 46.25 -8.42 -22.54
C ILE A 339 46.12 -6.99 -23.09
N ASP A 340 47.22 -6.44 -23.64
CA ASP A 340 47.19 -5.18 -24.39
C ASP A 340 46.92 -5.44 -25.88
N ILE A 341 45.64 -5.39 -26.26
CA ILE A 341 45.20 -5.64 -27.63
C ILE A 341 45.76 -4.60 -28.61
N ASN A 342 45.87 -3.33 -28.19
CA ASN A 342 46.31 -2.28 -29.09
C ASN A 342 47.78 -2.50 -29.46
N GLN A 343 48.60 -2.87 -28.48
CA GLN A 343 50.00 -3.24 -28.70
C GLN A 343 50.10 -4.50 -29.58
N ILE A 344 49.27 -5.52 -29.35
CA ILE A 344 49.25 -6.75 -30.17
C ILE A 344 48.92 -6.42 -31.63
N ILE A 345 47.86 -5.63 -31.87
CA ILE A 345 47.44 -5.26 -33.23
C ILE A 345 48.51 -4.40 -33.90
N ALA A 346 49.07 -3.41 -33.19
CA ALA A 346 50.11 -2.53 -33.73
C ALA A 346 51.38 -3.30 -34.12
N ASN A 347 51.82 -4.24 -33.29
CA ASN A 347 53.06 -4.99 -33.51
C ASN A 347 52.95 -6.09 -34.58
N ASN A 348 51.76 -6.69 -34.74
CA ASN A 348 51.59 -7.90 -35.56
C ASN A 348 50.86 -7.67 -36.88
N LYS A 349 50.38 -6.45 -37.17
CA LYS A 349 49.66 -6.08 -38.41
C LYS A 349 48.57 -7.13 -38.76
N SER A 350 48.63 -7.75 -39.94
CA SER A 350 47.67 -8.75 -40.42
C SER A 350 47.63 -10.04 -39.58
N LYS A 351 48.68 -10.34 -38.79
CA LYS A 351 48.73 -11.52 -37.90
C LYS A 351 48.21 -11.26 -36.49
N GLY A 352 47.78 -10.03 -36.16
CA GLY A 352 47.33 -9.69 -34.81
C GLY A 352 46.19 -10.57 -34.30
N ARG A 353 45.27 -10.97 -35.18
CA ARG A 353 44.16 -11.90 -34.86
C ARG A 353 44.66 -13.26 -34.36
N LEU A 354 45.60 -13.87 -35.08
CA LEU A 354 46.17 -15.16 -34.72
C LEU A 354 46.83 -15.12 -33.33
N VAL A 355 47.55 -14.04 -33.04
CA VAL A 355 48.19 -13.84 -31.73
C VAL A 355 47.15 -13.74 -30.61
N ILE A 356 46.03 -13.03 -30.84
CA ILE A 356 44.94 -12.94 -29.86
C ILE A 356 44.35 -14.34 -29.58
N PHE A 357 44.08 -15.14 -30.62
CA PHE A 357 43.58 -16.51 -30.42
C PHE A 357 44.53 -17.38 -29.62
N ASN A 358 45.84 -17.34 -29.92
CA ASN A 358 46.84 -18.11 -29.19
C ASN A 358 46.90 -17.73 -27.71
N ILE A 359 46.82 -16.43 -27.40
CA ILE A 359 46.78 -15.95 -26.00
C ILE A 359 45.50 -16.44 -25.32
N LEU A 360 44.33 -16.28 -25.95
CA LEU A 360 43.05 -16.71 -25.38
C LEU A 360 43.02 -18.22 -25.12
N ALA A 361 43.48 -19.03 -26.08
CA ALA A 361 43.57 -20.49 -25.94
C ALA A 361 44.47 -20.89 -24.77
N THR A 362 45.60 -20.19 -24.60
CA THR A 362 46.55 -20.44 -23.50
C THR A 362 45.96 -20.04 -22.14
N VAL A 363 45.31 -18.88 -22.06
CA VAL A 363 44.76 -18.34 -20.81
C VAL A 363 43.57 -19.16 -20.30
N VAL A 364 42.68 -19.55 -21.22
CA VAL A 364 41.43 -20.23 -20.85
C VAL A 364 41.72 -21.68 -20.46
N ASN A 365 42.65 -22.33 -21.17
CA ASN A 365 43.14 -23.68 -20.91
C ASN A 365 42.02 -24.72 -20.71
N GLU A 366 41.55 -25.26 -21.85
CA GLU A 366 40.38 -26.13 -22.04
C GLU A 366 39.03 -25.41 -21.86
N ILE A 367 38.15 -25.58 -22.85
CA ILE A 367 36.80 -25.03 -22.85
C ILE A 367 35.81 -26.10 -22.40
N GLU A 368 35.06 -25.79 -21.35
CA GLU A 368 34.03 -26.65 -20.76
C GLU A 368 32.64 -26.15 -21.14
N PHE A 369 31.68 -27.06 -21.18
CA PHE A 369 30.28 -26.74 -21.47
C PHE A 369 29.40 -27.24 -20.33
N THR A 370 28.41 -26.44 -19.97
CA THR A 370 27.29 -26.91 -19.15
C THR A 370 26.34 -27.70 -20.05
N SER A 371 25.86 -28.84 -19.57
CA SER A 371 24.82 -29.67 -20.18
C SER A 371 23.78 -30.04 -19.11
N ASN A 372 22.87 -30.97 -19.41
CA ASN A 372 21.92 -31.47 -18.41
C ASN A 372 22.59 -32.26 -17.26
N PHE A 373 23.82 -32.75 -17.46
CA PHE A 373 24.50 -33.65 -16.50
C PHE A 373 25.76 -33.05 -15.88
N GLU A 374 26.39 -32.10 -16.57
CA GLU A 374 27.66 -31.50 -16.16
C GLU A 374 27.55 -29.98 -16.20
N ASN A 375 28.16 -29.31 -15.23
CA ASN A 375 28.25 -27.86 -15.22
C ASN A 375 29.66 -27.44 -15.64
N GLN A 376 29.77 -26.40 -16.46
CA GLN A 376 31.00 -25.64 -16.63
C GLN A 376 31.56 -25.30 -15.24
N LYS A 377 32.86 -25.52 -14.99
CA LYS A 377 33.51 -25.22 -13.69
C LYS A 377 34.54 -24.10 -13.77
N LYS A 378 35.06 -23.84 -14.98
CA LYS A 378 35.97 -22.73 -15.28
C LYS A 378 35.24 -21.56 -15.96
N TYR A 379 35.28 -20.38 -15.37
CA TYR A 379 34.59 -19.19 -15.87
C TYR A 379 35.56 -18.12 -16.37
N SER A 380 35.23 -17.44 -17.46
CA SER A 380 36.03 -16.31 -17.97
C SER A 380 35.34 -14.98 -17.69
N ARG A 381 36.12 -13.96 -17.30
CA ARG A 381 35.62 -12.59 -17.07
C ARG A 381 36.50 -11.57 -17.78
N PHE A 382 35.91 -10.77 -18.66
CA PHE A 382 36.60 -9.72 -19.39
C PHE A 382 36.37 -8.35 -18.74
N ASN A 383 37.42 -7.54 -18.65
CA ASN A 383 37.28 -6.16 -18.17
C ASN A 383 38.15 -5.18 -18.93
N CYS A 384 37.76 -3.91 -18.85
CA CYS A 384 38.50 -2.79 -19.40
C CYS A 384 38.20 -1.55 -18.54
N ALA A 385 39.14 -0.60 -18.46
CA ALA A 385 38.86 0.70 -17.84
C ALA A 385 37.80 1.39 -18.67
N ASP A 386 38.10 1.63 -19.95
CA ASP A 386 37.38 2.65 -20.67
C ASP A 386 36.46 2.13 -21.78
N SER A 387 36.70 0.97 -22.38
CA SER A 387 36.04 0.56 -23.62
C SER A 387 35.25 -0.74 -23.50
N LEU A 388 33.91 -0.59 -23.50
CA LEU A 388 32.97 -1.65 -23.88
C LEU A 388 33.39 -2.30 -25.21
N ASP A 389 33.89 -1.51 -26.16
CA ASP A 389 34.25 -1.95 -27.51
C ASP A 389 35.43 -2.94 -27.52
N ARG A 390 36.47 -2.70 -26.70
CA ARG A 390 37.60 -3.63 -26.50
C ARG A 390 37.11 -4.97 -25.95
N THR A 391 36.24 -4.92 -24.93
CA THR A 391 35.66 -6.15 -24.36
C THR A 391 34.75 -6.87 -25.36
N ASN A 392 34.03 -6.14 -26.22
CA ASN A 392 33.19 -6.74 -27.26
C ASN A 392 34.01 -7.48 -28.31
N LEU A 393 35.08 -6.85 -28.79
CA LEU A 393 35.97 -7.44 -29.79
C LEU A 393 36.67 -8.71 -29.27
N VAL A 394 37.20 -8.69 -28.05
CA VAL A 394 37.84 -9.89 -27.48
C VAL A 394 36.82 -10.97 -27.14
N SER A 395 35.63 -10.59 -26.66
CA SER A 395 34.54 -11.56 -26.44
C SER A 395 34.11 -12.22 -27.75
N PHE A 396 34.18 -11.51 -28.89
CA PHE A 396 33.90 -12.06 -30.21
C PHE A 396 34.93 -13.11 -30.62
N TYR A 397 36.23 -12.81 -30.48
CA TYR A 397 37.27 -13.82 -30.73
C TYR A 397 37.17 -14.99 -29.76
N TYR A 398 36.80 -14.75 -28.50
CA TYR A 398 36.54 -15.81 -27.54
C TYR A 398 35.36 -16.69 -27.97
N ALA A 399 34.27 -16.11 -28.47
CA ALA A 399 33.12 -16.85 -29.01
C ALA A 399 33.49 -17.72 -30.22
N ILE A 400 34.36 -17.23 -31.11
CA ILE A 400 34.91 -18.03 -32.22
C ILE A 400 35.69 -19.23 -31.68
N LEU A 401 36.55 -19.02 -30.69
CA LEU A 401 37.33 -20.09 -30.06
C LEU A 401 36.41 -21.14 -29.41
N VAL A 402 35.38 -20.72 -28.67
CA VAL A 402 34.38 -21.61 -28.06
C VAL A 402 33.65 -22.42 -29.12
N THR A 403 33.13 -21.77 -30.16
CA THR A 403 32.40 -22.41 -31.26
C THR A 403 33.30 -23.40 -32.02
N TYR A 404 34.56 -23.05 -32.26
CA TYR A 404 35.52 -23.96 -32.90
C TYR A 404 35.78 -25.21 -32.06
N ASN A 405 36.02 -25.06 -30.75
CA ASN A 405 36.26 -26.20 -29.87
C ASN A 405 35.03 -27.12 -29.79
N PHE A 406 33.83 -26.55 -29.65
CA PHE A 406 32.59 -27.32 -29.69
C PHE A 406 32.42 -28.04 -31.03
N GLY A 407 32.67 -27.32 -32.13
CA GLY A 407 32.55 -27.86 -33.48
C GLY A 407 33.54 -28.99 -33.79
N LEU A 408 34.74 -28.95 -33.23
CA LEU A 408 35.69 -30.07 -33.31
C LEU A 408 35.22 -31.30 -32.50
N GLN A 409 34.70 -31.09 -31.29
CA GLN A 409 34.24 -32.17 -30.41
C GLN A 409 33.04 -32.93 -31.00
N HIS A 410 32.15 -32.22 -31.72
CA HIS A 410 30.90 -32.77 -32.24
C HIS A 410 30.86 -32.89 -33.77
N ASN A 411 31.93 -32.51 -34.47
CA ASN A 411 32.04 -32.49 -35.93
C ASN A 411 30.91 -31.71 -36.63
N ILE A 412 30.61 -30.51 -36.14
CA ILE A 412 29.59 -29.60 -36.68
C ILE A 412 30.10 -28.15 -36.69
N PHE A 413 29.48 -27.27 -37.48
CA PHE A 413 29.82 -25.83 -37.57
C PHE A 413 31.24 -25.50 -38.08
N VAL A 414 32.10 -26.49 -38.29
CA VAL A 414 33.46 -26.36 -38.80
C VAL A 414 33.56 -26.94 -40.21
N LYS A 415 34.46 -26.40 -41.03
CA LYS A 415 34.72 -26.88 -42.39
C LYS A 415 35.41 -28.24 -42.37
N GLU A 416 35.06 -29.11 -43.31
CA GLU A 416 35.77 -30.38 -43.54
C GLU A 416 37.16 -30.12 -44.18
N GLY A 417 38.14 -30.96 -43.87
CA GLY A 417 39.49 -30.90 -44.44
C GLY A 417 40.59 -30.33 -43.52
N ASP A 418 41.73 -29.99 -44.13
CA ASP A 418 42.92 -29.48 -43.43
C ASP A 418 42.62 -28.18 -42.68
N LYS A 419 43.05 -28.12 -41.42
CA LYS A 419 42.82 -26.95 -40.55
C LYS A 419 43.93 -25.92 -40.74
N SER A 420 43.54 -24.68 -40.97
CA SER A 420 44.41 -23.50 -40.95
C SER A 420 44.80 -23.14 -39.52
N ASP A 421 45.95 -22.49 -39.36
CA ASP A 421 46.34 -21.86 -38.08
C ASP A 421 45.34 -20.77 -37.68
N ASP A 422 44.69 -20.13 -38.64
CA ASP A 422 43.66 -19.14 -38.37
C ASP A 422 42.29 -19.80 -38.12
N LEU A 423 41.83 -19.75 -36.86
CA LEU A 423 40.56 -20.33 -36.44
C LEU A 423 39.35 -19.85 -37.26
N THR A 424 39.39 -18.61 -37.76
CA THR A 424 38.28 -18.07 -38.57
C THR A 424 38.12 -18.77 -39.91
N GLU A 425 39.22 -19.29 -40.47
CA GLU A 425 39.19 -20.01 -41.74
C GLU A 425 38.59 -21.41 -41.59
N ASN A 426 38.60 -21.95 -40.37
CA ASN A 426 38.13 -23.30 -40.06
C ASN A 426 36.64 -23.41 -39.71
N ILE A 427 35.96 -22.30 -39.44
CA ILE A 427 34.52 -22.26 -39.13
C ILE A 427 33.73 -22.07 -40.42
N ASN A 428 32.54 -22.68 -40.52
CA ASN A 428 31.64 -22.48 -41.66
C ASN A 428 31.24 -21.01 -41.80
N GLN A 429 31.15 -20.51 -43.03
CA GLN A 429 30.98 -19.07 -43.27
C GLN A 429 29.63 -18.54 -42.74
N ASP A 430 28.56 -19.33 -42.83
CA ASP A 430 27.25 -19.00 -42.27
C ASP A 430 27.28 -18.83 -40.74
N VAL A 431 28.01 -19.70 -40.04
CA VAL A 431 28.24 -19.62 -38.59
C VAL A 431 29.08 -18.38 -38.25
N LEU A 432 30.11 -18.10 -39.04
CA LEU A 432 30.97 -16.93 -38.84
C LEU A 432 30.18 -15.63 -39.08
N ASP A 433 29.39 -15.56 -40.15
CA ASP A 433 28.51 -14.43 -40.47
C ASP A 433 27.46 -14.22 -39.37
N PHE A 434 26.88 -15.29 -38.82
CA PHE A 434 26.00 -15.24 -37.66
C PHE A 434 26.69 -14.63 -36.43
N LEU A 435 27.87 -15.13 -36.05
CA LEU A 435 28.61 -14.60 -34.91
C LEU A 435 28.96 -13.12 -35.12
N CYS A 436 29.38 -12.73 -36.32
CA CYS A 436 29.66 -11.33 -36.65
C CYS A 436 28.42 -10.45 -36.46
N ASN A 437 27.30 -10.84 -37.07
CA ASN A 437 26.04 -10.11 -36.97
C ASN A 437 25.55 -9.99 -35.53
N ALA A 438 25.63 -11.08 -34.75
CA ALA A 438 25.20 -11.10 -33.35
C ALA A 438 26.08 -10.17 -32.48
N PHE A 439 27.41 -10.19 -32.64
CA PHE A 439 28.32 -9.34 -31.86
C PHE A 439 28.32 -7.86 -32.28
N ILE A 440 28.08 -7.56 -33.56
CA ILE A 440 27.88 -6.19 -34.03
C ILE A 440 26.57 -5.63 -33.46
N SER A 441 25.48 -6.39 -33.58
CA SER A 441 24.15 -5.96 -33.12
C SER A 441 24.14 -5.74 -31.62
N THR A 442 24.59 -6.74 -30.85
CA THR A 442 24.64 -6.63 -29.38
C THR A 442 25.65 -5.62 -28.88
N GLY A 443 26.78 -5.44 -29.59
CA GLY A 443 27.74 -4.38 -29.32
C GLY A 443 27.11 -2.99 -29.45
N ASN A 444 26.36 -2.77 -30.53
CA ASN A 444 25.61 -1.53 -30.75
C ASN A 444 24.55 -1.31 -29.67
N ILE A 445 23.73 -2.32 -29.37
CA ILE A 445 22.67 -2.26 -28.35
C ILE A 445 23.25 -1.84 -26.98
N ILE A 446 24.32 -2.48 -26.52
CA ILE A 446 24.92 -2.16 -25.22
C ILE A 446 25.62 -0.79 -25.25
N SER A 447 26.25 -0.44 -26.38
CA SER A 447 26.91 0.86 -26.56
C SER A 447 25.94 2.02 -26.58
N LEU A 448 24.78 1.87 -27.21
CA LEU A 448 23.72 2.90 -27.21
C LEU A 448 23.26 3.17 -25.77
N MET A 449 23.02 2.12 -24.98
CA MET A 449 22.63 2.27 -23.58
C MET A 449 23.74 2.89 -22.70
N TYR A 450 25.02 2.63 -22.98
CA TYR A 450 26.11 3.12 -22.13
C TYR A 450 26.66 4.49 -22.54
N THR A 451 26.82 4.75 -23.84
CA THR A 451 27.54 5.91 -24.38
C THR A 451 26.74 6.72 -25.41
N ASN A 452 25.48 6.38 -25.65
CA ASN A 452 24.61 7.03 -26.64
C ASN A 452 25.14 7.01 -28.08
N THR A 453 25.98 6.03 -28.43
CA THR A 453 26.53 5.88 -29.78
C THR A 453 26.60 4.40 -30.16
N PRO A 454 26.67 4.06 -31.45
CA PRO A 454 27.07 2.73 -31.90
C PRO A 454 28.44 2.33 -31.32
N ALA A 455 28.72 1.02 -31.32
CA ALA A 455 30.02 0.50 -30.92
C ALA A 455 31.10 0.88 -31.95
N ILE A 456 32.29 1.20 -31.46
CA ILE A 456 33.48 1.40 -32.31
C ILE A 456 34.24 0.08 -32.49
N LYS A 457 35.27 0.04 -33.34
CA LYS A 457 36.09 -1.16 -33.63
C LYS A 457 35.29 -2.33 -34.24
N THR A 458 34.10 -2.06 -34.81
CA THR A 458 33.30 -3.10 -35.48
C THR A 458 33.89 -3.50 -36.84
N GLU A 459 34.77 -2.68 -37.44
CA GLU A 459 35.47 -2.98 -38.69
C GLU A 459 36.25 -4.31 -38.62
N ALA A 460 36.92 -4.60 -37.50
CA ALA A 460 37.66 -5.85 -37.30
C ALA A 460 36.76 -7.09 -37.30
N ILE A 461 35.50 -6.94 -36.89
CA ILE A 461 34.48 -8.01 -36.92
C ILE A 461 33.92 -8.11 -38.35
N ARG A 462 33.57 -6.98 -38.95
CA ARG A 462 32.99 -6.89 -40.30
C ARG A 462 33.91 -7.39 -41.40
N ALA A 463 35.22 -7.27 -41.21
CA ALA A 463 36.21 -7.80 -42.15
C ALA A 463 36.10 -9.33 -42.35
N LEU A 464 35.36 -10.04 -41.48
CA LEU A 464 35.14 -11.49 -41.56
C LEU A 464 33.81 -11.87 -42.22
N MET A 465 32.95 -10.88 -42.49
CA MET A 465 31.63 -11.09 -43.05
C MET A 465 31.67 -11.21 -44.57
N THR A 466 30.80 -12.05 -45.12
CA THR A 466 30.58 -12.15 -46.57
C THR A 466 30.01 -10.85 -47.15
N GLU A 467 29.02 -10.26 -46.49
CA GLU A 467 28.39 -9.00 -46.89
C GLU A 467 28.81 -7.85 -45.98
N GLN A 468 29.42 -6.81 -46.56
CA GLN A 468 29.83 -5.62 -45.82
C GLN A 468 28.85 -4.47 -46.05
N THR A 469 28.29 -3.95 -44.95
CA THR A 469 27.51 -2.71 -44.96
C THR A 469 28.40 -1.51 -44.66
N ALA A 470 28.17 -0.38 -45.33
CA ALA A 470 28.90 0.85 -45.06
C ALA A 470 28.61 1.38 -43.64
N VAL A 471 29.63 1.85 -42.94
CA VAL A 471 29.53 2.34 -41.56
C VAL A 471 30.25 3.68 -41.43
N SER A 472 29.80 4.51 -40.48
CA SER A 472 30.51 5.73 -40.12
C SER A 472 31.93 5.44 -39.59
N PRO A 473 32.94 6.24 -39.92
CA PRO A 473 34.29 6.06 -39.41
C PRO A 473 34.37 6.10 -37.87
N ASP A 474 35.22 5.27 -37.28
CA ASP A 474 35.43 5.21 -35.81
C ASP A 474 35.81 6.58 -35.20
N VAL A 475 36.53 7.41 -35.95
CA VAL A 475 36.91 8.78 -35.54
C VAL A 475 35.66 9.65 -35.33
N TYR A 476 34.70 9.57 -36.25
CA TYR A 476 33.45 10.31 -36.17
C TYR A 476 32.63 9.89 -34.94
N ILE A 477 32.47 8.57 -34.74
CA ILE A 477 31.73 8.02 -33.59
C ILE A 477 32.42 8.41 -32.28
N THR A 478 33.75 8.41 -32.23
CA THR A 478 34.52 8.80 -31.04
C THR A 478 34.30 10.27 -30.66
N CYS A 479 34.31 11.18 -31.65
CA CYS A 479 34.00 12.59 -31.43
C CYS A 479 32.56 12.79 -30.95
N LEU A 480 31.60 12.13 -31.59
CA LEU A 480 30.18 12.16 -31.19
C LEU A 480 29.99 11.64 -29.75
N ARG A 481 30.67 10.55 -29.39
CA ARG A 481 30.64 9.98 -28.04
C ARG A 481 31.16 10.97 -27.00
N ARG A 482 32.27 11.67 -27.28
CA ARG A 482 32.78 12.73 -26.38
C ARG A 482 31.79 13.86 -26.18
N PHE A 483 31.09 14.27 -27.24
CA PHE A 483 30.04 15.27 -27.14
C PHE A 483 28.89 14.79 -26.23
N HIS A 484 28.36 13.59 -26.47
CA HIS A 484 27.29 13.03 -25.63
C HIS A 484 27.68 12.87 -24.16
N ASN A 485 28.92 12.46 -23.87
CA ASN A 485 29.41 12.31 -22.50
C ASN A 485 29.31 13.61 -21.67
N VAL A 486 29.40 14.78 -22.32
CA VAL A 486 29.30 16.08 -21.63
C VAL A 486 27.90 16.66 -21.74
N ALA A 487 27.28 16.59 -22.94
CA ALA A 487 26.03 17.27 -23.21
C ALA A 487 24.78 16.46 -22.81
N SER A 488 24.81 15.13 -22.97
CA SER A 488 23.61 14.28 -22.86
C SER A 488 23.65 13.33 -21.66
N ASP A 489 24.83 12.86 -21.29
CA ASP A 489 24.99 11.83 -20.27
C ASP A 489 24.52 12.22 -18.85
N PRO A 490 24.63 13.49 -18.39
CA PRO A 490 24.02 13.88 -17.11
C PRO A 490 22.51 13.67 -17.08
N TYR A 491 21.80 14.03 -18.17
CA TYR A 491 20.36 13.81 -18.32
C TYR A 491 20.03 12.32 -18.41
N ARG A 492 20.75 11.57 -19.24
CA ARG A 492 20.57 10.11 -19.37
C ARG A 492 20.85 9.37 -18.06
N HIS A 493 21.80 9.85 -17.25
CA HIS A 493 22.07 9.27 -15.92
C HIS A 493 20.91 9.50 -14.96
N LYS A 494 20.34 10.72 -14.95
CA LYS A 494 19.10 11.02 -14.22
C LYS A 494 17.97 10.08 -14.67
N MET A 495 17.80 9.88 -15.98
CA MET A 495 16.83 8.95 -16.55
C MET A 495 17.03 7.51 -16.07
N PHE A 496 18.25 6.97 -16.09
CA PHE A 496 18.52 5.63 -15.58
C PHE A 496 18.19 5.49 -14.09
N LYS A 497 18.50 6.50 -13.29
CA LYS A 497 18.14 6.51 -11.86
C LYS A 497 16.63 6.48 -11.66
N ILE A 498 15.89 7.35 -12.36
CA ILE A 498 14.42 7.37 -12.32
C ILE A 498 13.86 6.00 -12.74
N TRP A 499 14.37 5.44 -13.83
CA TRP A 499 13.91 4.18 -14.38
C TRP A 499 14.07 3.00 -13.42
N ASN A 500 15.23 2.89 -12.75
CA ASN A 500 15.55 1.75 -11.89
C ASN A 500 15.17 1.92 -10.42
N GLN A 501 14.83 3.14 -9.98
CA GLN A 501 14.34 3.39 -8.61
C GLN A 501 12.81 3.38 -8.59
N PRO A 502 12.16 2.34 -8.04
CA PRO A 502 10.72 2.35 -7.86
C PRO A 502 10.29 3.44 -6.88
N GLU A 503 9.21 4.15 -7.19
CA GLU A 503 8.53 4.98 -6.20
C GLU A 503 7.81 4.11 -5.17
N ASN A 504 7.58 4.67 -3.98
CA ASN A 504 6.80 3.99 -2.94
C ASN A 504 5.35 3.85 -3.39
N VAL A 505 4.98 2.65 -3.87
CA VAL A 505 3.62 2.30 -4.32
C VAL A 505 2.67 1.99 -3.14
N ASP A 506 3.14 2.05 -1.90
CA ASP A 506 2.34 1.81 -0.69
C ASP A 506 1.43 3.02 -0.33
N GLY A 507 0.77 3.59 -1.34
CA GLY A 507 -0.14 4.72 -1.23
C GLY A 507 -1.57 4.33 -0.83
N GLN A 508 -2.33 5.31 -0.35
CA GLN A 508 -3.77 5.16 -0.13
C GLN A 508 -4.49 5.15 -1.47
N PHE A 509 -5.61 4.43 -1.58
CA PHE A 509 -6.43 4.38 -2.79
C PHE A 509 -7.90 4.21 -2.46
N TYR A 510 -8.77 4.71 -3.33
CA TYR A 510 -10.21 4.52 -3.19
C TYR A 510 -10.66 3.15 -3.71
N LEU A 511 -11.60 2.51 -3.01
CA LEU A 511 -12.22 1.27 -3.48
C LEU A 511 -13.37 1.56 -4.44
N ASP A 512 -13.39 0.85 -5.55
CA ASP A 512 -14.52 0.81 -6.46
C ASP A 512 -15.70 0.08 -5.80
N SER A 513 -16.90 0.61 -6.00
CA SER A 513 -18.17 -0.01 -5.58
C SER A 513 -18.27 -1.51 -5.88
N ARG A 514 -17.66 -1.99 -6.96
CA ARG A 514 -17.65 -3.41 -7.36
C ARG A 514 -16.88 -4.31 -6.39
N HIS A 515 -15.96 -3.74 -5.59
CA HIS A 515 -15.24 -4.44 -4.53
C HIS A 515 -15.87 -4.31 -3.15
N LEU A 516 -16.94 -3.51 -3.03
CA LEU A 516 -17.62 -3.25 -1.77
C LEU A 516 -18.92 -4.04 -1.70
N SER A 517 -19.09 -4.80 -0.63
CA SER A 517 -20.38 -5.39 -0.29
C SER A 517 -20.97 -4.66 0.90
N ALA A 518 -22.24 -4.25 0.80
CA ALA A 518 -22.91 -3.51 1.86
C ALA A 518 -24.23 -4.16 2.25
N ALA A 519 -24.44 -4.31 3.55
CA ALA A 519 -25.67 -4.81 4.13
C ALA A 519 -26.30 -3.73 5.01
N ILE A 520 -27.62 -3.55 4.85
CA ILE A 520 -28.44 -2.66 5.68
C ILE A 520 -29.38 -3.52 6.52
N VAL A 521 -29.41 -3.24 7.81
CA VAL A 521 -30.40 -3.81 8.73
C VAL A 521 -31.66 -2.92 8.67
N PRO A 522 -32.81 -3.37 8.11
CA PRO A 522 -33.93 -2.49 7.86
C PRO A 522 -34.74 -2.13 9.10
N SER A 523 -35.20 -0.89 9.06
CA SER A 523 -36.18 -0.22 9.89
C SER A 523 -37.61 -0.52 9.47
N LYS A 524 -38.56 -0.59 10.40
CA LYS A 524 -39.96 -0.92 10.07
C LYS A 524 -40.73 0.16 9.29
N GLU A 525 -40.22 1.38 9.12
CA GLU A 525 -40.94 2.42 8.37
C GLU A 525 -40.07 3.13 7.30
N LEU A 526 -40.68 3.28 6.11
CA LEU A 526 -40.36 4.12 4.95
C LEU A 526 -39.44 3.62 3.81
N LYS A 527 -39.80 4.14 2.63
CA LYS A 527 -39.35 3.89 1.27
C LYS A 527 -38.00 4.57 0.99
N ILE A 528 -37.19 3.91 0.17
CA ILE A 528 -35.77 4.16 -0.17
C ILE A 528 -34.83 3.73 0.95
N ALA A 529 -34.55 2.43 0.96
CA ALA A 529 -33.53 1.83 1.81
C ALA A 529 -32.14 2.18 1.25
N LEU A 530 -31.26 2.71 2.11
CA LEU A 530 -29.81 2.63 1.90
C LEU A 530 -29.48 1.24 1.34
N ASN A 531 -28.68 1.19 0.29
CA ASN A 531 -28.24 -0.04 -0.37
C ASN A 531 -26.84 0.15 -0.96
N SER A 532 -26.25 -0.88 -1.55
CA SER A 532 -24.89 -0.84 -2.08
C SER A 532 -24.65 0.25 -3.14
N SER A 533 -25.70 0.77 -3.80
CA SER A 533 -25.57 1.88 -4.76
C SER A 533 -25.07 3.19 -4.16
N ILE A 534 -25.03 3.33 -2.83
CA ILE A 534 -24.41 4.48 -2.17
C ILE A 534 -22.91 4.62 -2.46
N PHE A 535 -22.25 3.54 -2.88
CA PHE A 535 -20.83 3.55 -3.24
C PHE A 535 -20.58 3.76 -4.74
N GLU A 536 -21.63 3.74 -5.57
CA GLU A 536 -21.50 3.90 -7.02
C GLU A 536 -21.03 5.32 -7.39
N GLU A 537 -20.48 5.46 -8.60
CA GLU A 537 -20.00 6.77 -9.08
C GLU A 537 -21.14 7.71 -9.47
N GLU A 538 -22.27 7.18 -9.94
CA GLU A 538 -23.44 7.99 -10.29
C GLU A 538 -23.98 8.68 -9.04
N ILE A 539 -24.09 10.02 -9.10
CA ILE A 539 -24.58 10.81 -7.96
C ILE A 539 -26.03 10.44 -7.67
N LYS A 540 -26.23 9.82 -6.51
CA LYS A 540 -27.50 9.36 -5.96
C LYS A 540 -27.69 9.97 -4.59
N TYR A 541 -28.95 10.14 -4.22
CA TYR A 541 -29.36 10.68 -2.93
C TYR A 541 -30.21 9.67 -2.19
N PHE A 542 -29.92 9.48 -0.91
CA PHE A 542 -30.50 8.47 -0.06
C PHE A 542 -31.16 9.16 1.13
N ALA A 543 -32.45 8.87 1.35
CA ALA A 543 -33.18 9.34 2.51
C ALA A 543 -32.89 8.43 3.72
N ILE A 544 -32.59 9.06 4.84
CA ILE A 544 -32.37 8.46 6.16
C ILE A 544 -33.47 9.01 7.06
N ASN A 545 -34.33 8.13 7.57
CA ASN A 545 -35.52 8.54 8.30
C ASN A 545 -35.38 8.29 9.80
N ASP A 546 -35.97 9.20 10.60
CA ASP A 546 -35.88 9.34 12.08
C ASP A 546 -36.15 8.07 12.92
N ILE A 547 -36.73 7.01 12.35
CA ILE A 547 -37.31 5.90 13.13
C ILE A 547 -36.26 4.81 13.43
N THR A 548 -35.05 4.88 12.87
CA THR A 548 -34.00 3.90 13.14
C THR A 548 -32.58 4.43 13.08
N ASN A 549 -31.78 3.94 14.03
CA ASN A 549 -30.34 3.86 13.87
C ASN A 549 -30.00 2.99 12.65
N GLN A 550 -29.87 3.61 11.48
CA GLN A 550 -29.49 2.91 10.26
C GLN A 550 -27.99 2.63 10.30
N ASN A 551 -27.65 1.35 10.48
CA ASN A 551 -26.29 0.85 10.40
C ASN A 551 -26.04 0.38 8.97
N LEU A 552 -25.03 0.95 8.33
CA LEU A 552 -24.51 0.51 7.04
C LEU A 552 -23.25 -0.31 7.30
N TYR A 553 -23.38 -1.63 7.25
CA TYR A 553 -22.25 -2.54 7.36
C TYR A 553 -21.63 -2.73 5.99
N VAL A 554 -20.36 -2.40 5.85
CA VAL A 554 -19.56 -2.55 4.65
C VAL A 554 -18.52 -3.64 4.89
N ALA A 555 -18.54 -4.67 4.06
CA ALA A 555 -17.49 -5.68 4.01
C ALA A 555 -16.44 -5.25 2.99
N LEU A 556 -15.18 -5.26 3.44
CA LEU A 556 -14.01 -5.02 2.62
C LEU A 556 -13.58 -6.34 1.95
N PRO A 557 -13.00 -6.27 0.75
CA PRO A 557 -12.59 -7.45 -0.03
C PRO A 557 -11.44 -8.25 0.63
N GLU A 558 -10.61 -7.57 1.42
CA GLU A 558 -9.51 -8.13 2.20
C GLU A 558 -9.28 -7.26 3.45
N PRO A 559 -8.49 -7.72 4.44
CA PRO A 559 -8.14 -6.90 5.60
C PRO A 559 -7.36 -5.64 5.17
N LEU A 560 -7.98 -4.47 5.32
CA LEU A 560 -7.44 -3.20 4.85
C LEU A 560 -7.44 -2.16 5.97
N LEU A 561 -6.54 -1.18 5.89
CA LEU A 561 -6.50 -0.04 6.79
C LEU A 561 -7.45 1.04 6.26
N LEU A 562 -8.48 1.41 7.02
CA LEU A 562 -9.35 2.53 6.68
C LEU A 562 -8.57 3.84 6.82
N SER A 563 -8.40 4.57 5.72
CA SER A 563 -7.63 5.82 5.70
C SER A 563 -8.52 7.06 5.61
N THR A 564 -9.54 7.05 4.74
CA THR A 564 -10.42 8.20 4.50
C THR A 564 -11.85 7.75 4.24
N ILE A 565 -12.82 8.51 4.77
CA ILE A 565 -14.20 8.46 4.30
C ILE A 565 -14.58 9.81 3.67
N SER A 566 -15.28 9.79 2.55
CA SER A 566 -15.83 10.98 1.91
C SER A 566 -17.34 10.82 1.77
N ILE A 567 -18.11 11.80 2.22
CA ILE A 567 -19.58 11.77 2.19
C ILE A 567 -20.05 12.98 1.37
N LEU A 568 -20.85 12.74 0.32
CA LEU A 568 -21.49 13.81 -0.43
C LEU A 568 -22.66 14.36 0.38
N VAL A 569 -22.60 15.62 0.80
CA VAL A 569 -23.64 16.25 1.62
C VAL A 569 -24.45 17.21 0.75
N PRO A 570 -25.75 16.94 0.49
CA PRO A 570 -26.60 17.86 -0.25
C PRO A 570 -27.01 19.08 0.59
N PRO A 571 -27.47 20.16 -0.05
CA PRO A 571 -28.08 21.28 0.66
C PRO A 571 -29.37 20.81 1.33
N ARG A 572 -29.58 21.24 2.58
CA ARG A 572 -30.74 20.86 3.40
C ARG A 572 -31.46 22.11 3.90
N THR A 573 -32.79 22.07 3.88
CA THR A 573 -33.65 23.16 4.39
C THR A 573 -33.95 23.01 5.88
N SER A 574 -33.90 21.78 6.40
CA SER A 574 -34.08 21.47 7.81
C SER A 574 -32.87 21.93 8.65
N THR A 575 -33.14 22.57 9.79
CA THR A 575 -32.12 22.97 10.77
C THR A 575 -31.81 21.89 11.78
N LYS A 576 -32.33 20.67 11.56
CA LYS A 576 -32.19 19.57 12.51
C LYS A 576 -30.80 18.93 12.46
N SER A 577 -30.26 18.59 13.63
CA SER A 577 -28.90 18.05 13.74
C SER A 577 -28.81 16.66 13.14
N ALA A 578 -27.72 16.40 12.40
CA ALA A 578 -27.40 15.09 11.86
C ALA A 578 -25.94 14.75 12.18
N THR A 579 -25.67 13.51 12.56
CA THR A 579 -24.33 13.02 12.89
C THR A 579 -24.05 11.66 12.22
N PHE A 580 -22.78 11.27 12.17
CA PHE A 580 -22.38 9.92 11.79
C PHE A 580 -21.29 9.35 12.70
N SER A 581 -21.25 8.02 12.81
CA SER A 581 -20.27 7.26 13.57
C SER A 581 -19.67 6.16 12.69
N ILE A 582 -18.41 5.80 12.93
CA ILE A 582 -17.73 4.71 12.22
C ILE A 582 -17.07 3.78 13.21
N CYS A 583 -17.37 2.49 13.07
CA CYS A 583 -16.65 1.43 13.77
C CYS A 583 -15.95 0.53 12.74
N CYS A 584 -14.75 0.02 13.09
CA CYS A 584 -13.97 -0.89 12.26
C CYS A 584 -13.68 -2.18 13.02
N GLY A 585 -13.65 -3.32 12.33
CA GLY A 585 -13.31 -4.59 12.97
C GLY A 585 -13.20 -5.74 11.99
N ASN A 586 -12.70 -6.88 12.48
CA ASN A 586 -12.60 -8.11 11.69
C ASN A 586 -13.84 -9.02 11.82
N LEU A 587 -14.73 -8.73 12.78
CA LEU A 587 -16.02 -9.39 12.98
C LEU A 587 -17.08 -8.34 13.29
N ILE A 588 -18.30 -8.49 12.75
CA ILE A 588 -19.43 -7.58 12.99
C ILE A 588 -19.81 -7.50 14.48
N THR A 589 -19.60 -8.58 15.23
CA THR A 589 -19.84 -8.65 16.69
C THR A 589 -18.73 -8.00 17.52
N GLN A 590 -17.60 -7.66 16.91
CA GLN A 590 -16.40 -7.12 17.57
C GLN A 590 -15.84 -5.95 16.75
N MET A 591 -16.58 -4.86 16.76
CA MET A 591 -16.25 -3.61 16.06
C MET A 591 -15.77 -2.57 17.08
N TYR A 592 -14.73 -1.83 16.73
CA TYR A 592 -14.14 -0.78 17.57
C TYR A 592 -14.41 0.61 16.99
N PRO A 593 -14.80 1.59 17.81
CA PRO A 593 -15.11 2.93 17.33
C PRO A 593 -13.85 3.65 16.83
N LEU A 594 -13.91 4.15 15.60
CA LEU A 594 -12.92 5.06 15.04
C LEU A 594 -13.33 6.52 15.28
N VAL A 595 -14.57 6.86 14.90
CA VAL A 595 -15.25 8.15 15.18
C VAL A 595 -16.66 7.90 15.72
N VAL A 596 -17.15 8.77 16.61
CA VAL A 596 -18.49 8.67 17.21
C VAL A 596 -19.17 10.04 17.15
N ASP A 597 -20.42 10.04 16.68
CA ASP A 597 -21.35 11.17 16.61
C ASP A 597 -20.78 12.47 16.04
N ILE A 598 -20.05 12.37 14.93
CA ILE A 598 -19.53 13.52 14.20
C ILE A 598 -20.65 14.26 13.47
N SER A 599 -20.88 15.53 13.80
CA SER A 599 -21.90 16.38 13.19
C SER A 599 -21.65 16.62 11.69
N LEU A 600 -22.69 16.42 10.88
CA LEU A 600 -22.71 16.74 9.45
C LEU A 600 -23.11 18.21 9.23
N PRO A 601 -22.34 19.00 8.45
CA PRO A 601 -22.61 20.41 8.23
C PRO A 601 -23.84 20.66 7.35
N LEU A 602 -24.44 21.85 7.49
CA LEU A 602 -25.36 22.42 6.52
C LEU A 602 -24.59 23.24 5.48
N LEU A 603 -24.87 22.97 4.20
CA LEU A 603 -24.19 23.55 3.04
C LEU A 603 -25.18 24.28 2.12
N GLN A 604 -24.69 25.29 1.39
CA GLN A 604 -25.45 26.01 0.36
C GLN A 604 -25.59 25.21 -0.94
N GLU A 605 -24.59 24.40 -1.24
CA GLU A 605 -24.49 23.58 -2.44
C GLU A 605 -24.03 22.16 -2.06
N SER A 606 -24.31 21.18 -2.91
CA SER A 606 -23.87 19.79 -2.68
C SER A 606 -22.35 19.72 -2.77
N GLN A 607 -21.68 19.26 -1.71
CA GLN A 607 -20.21 19.14 -1.69
C GLN A 607 -19.74 17.86 -0.99
N TRP A 608 -18.59 17.36 -1.42
CA TRP A 608 -17.90 16.26 -0.75
C TRP A 608 -17.25 16.75 0.54
N CYS A 609 -17.70 16.21 1.68
CA CYS A 609 -17.02 16.36 2.97
C CYS A 609 -16.04 15.20 3.15
N VAL A 610 -14.73 15.50 3.21
CA VAL A 610 -13.67 14.50 3.30
C VAL A 610 -13.13 14.44 4.72
N TYR A 611 -13.08 13.24 5.31
CA TYR A 611 -12.49 12.97 6.63
C TYR A 611 -11.30 12.01 6.46
N ASN A 612 -10.08 12.56 6.38
CA ASN A 612 -8.84 11.79 6.27
C ASN A 612 -8.30 11.48 7.67
N PHE A 613 -8.43 10.23 8.12
CA PHE A 613 -8.07 9.83 9.48
C PHE A 613 -6.57 9.91 9.74
N HIS A 614 -5.72 9.74 8.72
CA HIS A 614 -4.28 9.86 8.87
C HIS A 614 -3.86 11.32 9.15
N GLU A 615 -4.38 12.27 8.37
CA GLU A 615 -4.13 13.70 8.59
C GLU A 615 -4.72 14.17 9.94
N LEU A 616 -5.95 13.75 10.23
CA LEU A 616 -6.66 14.09 11.46
C LEU A 616 -5.96 13.62 12.73
N VAL A 617 -5.34 12.43 12.73
CA VAL A 617 -4.56 11.95 13.90
C VAL A 617 -3.34 12.83 14.15
N GLY A 618 -2.72 13.37 13.10
CA GLY A 618 -1.61 14.32 13.20
C GLY A 618 -2.03 15.72 13.68
N GLN A 619 -3.30 16.08 13.48
CA GLN A 619 -3.82 17.42 13.73
C GLN A 619 -4.69 17.53 14.97
N THR A 620 -5.31 16.46 15.47
CA THR A 620 -6.34 16.54 16.53
C THR A 620 -5.99 15.66 17.73
N THR A 621 -6.46 16.05 18.92
CA THR A 621 -6.35 15.25 20.16
C THR A 621 -7.52 14.28 20.37
N THR A 622 -8.49 14.26 19.47
CA THR A 622 -9.76 13.53 19.61
C THR A 622 -9.75 12.18 18.88
N LEU A 623 -8.70 11.90 18.09
CA LEU A 623 -8.56 10.69 17.28
C LEU A 623 -7.20 9.99 17.51
N PRO A 624 -7.19 8.64 17.52
CA PRO A 624 -8.32 7.70 17.41
C PRO A 624 -9.11 7.57 18.73
N ILE A 625 -10.38 7.14 18.65
CA ILE A 625 -11.16 6.79 19.85
C ILE A 625 -10.67 5.47 20.44
N SER A 626 -10.42 4.46 19.60
CA SER A 626 -9.84 3.17 19.99
C SER A 626 -8.60 2.86 19.16
N ILE A 627 -7.50 2.47 19.80
CA ILE A 627 -6.28 2.06 19.07
C ILE A 627 -6.55 0.85 18.18
N LYS A 628 -7.47 -0.03 18.58
CA LYS A 628 -7.84 -1.23 17.80
C LYS A 628 -8.59 -0.93 16.51
N SER A 629 -9.20 0.25 16.37
CA SER A 629 -9.85 0.65 15.11
C SER A 629 -8.84 1.02 14.02
N LEU A 630 -7.54 0.99 14.34
CA LEU A 630 -6.44 1.29 13.43
C LEU A 630 -5.80 0.04 12.83
N GLU A 631 -6.15 -1.14 13.34
CA GLU A 631 -5.71 -2.40 12.79
C GLU A 631 -6.40 -2.67 11.44
N PRO A 632 -5.80 -3.49 10.55
CA PRO A 632 -6.47 -3.91 9.32
C PRO A 632 -7.82 -4.56 9.65
N CYS A 633 -8.88 -4.08 9.01
CA CYS A 633 -10.25 -4.49 9.25
C CYS A 633 -10.87 -5.13 8.01
N ASN A 634 -11.83 -6.04 8.23
CA ASN A 634 -12.66 -6.62 7.18
C ASN A 634 -14.03 -5.95 7.07
N PHE A 635 -14.46 -5.27 8.14
CA PHE A 635 -15.77 -4.66 8.23
C PHE A 635 -15.68 -3.23 8.73
N ILE A 636 -16.52 -2.38 8.15
CA ILE A 636 -16.77 -1.00 8.58
C ILE A 636 -18.28 -0.90 8.87
N ASN A 637 -18.66 -0.33 10.00
CA ASN A 637 -20.05 0.04 10.27
C ASN A 637 -20.15 1.56 10.27
N ILE A 638 -20.92 2.13 9.35
CA ILE A 638 -21.23 3.55 9.27
C ILE A 638 -22.66 3.73 9.80
N ARG A 639 -22.82 4.45 10.90
CA ARG A 639 -24.13 4.73 11.50
C ARG A 639 -24.44 6.21 11.36
N PHE A 640 -25.61 6.51 10.80
CA PHE A 640 -26.13 7.88 10.76
C PHE A 640 -27.18 8.06 11.86
N ASN A 641 -27.18 9.23 12.47
CA ASN A 641 -28.20 9.65 13.42
C ASN A 641 -28.70 11.04 13.02
N SER A 642 -30.00 11.26 13.11
CA SER A 642 -30.64 12.51 12.71
C SER A 642 -31.85 12.75 13.56
N MET A 643 -32.13 14.01 13.86
CA MET A 643 -33.43 14.45 14.40
C MET A 643 -34.39 14.88 13.26
N ASP A 644 -33.89 14.85 12.02
CA ASP A 644 -34.62 15.11 10.78
C ASP A 644 -35.22 13.85 10.18
N SER A 645 -36.55 13.86 10.03
CA SER A 645 -37.33 12.71 9.57
C SER A 645 -37.07 12.32 8.12
N ASN A 646 -36.39 13.17 7.36
CA ASN A 646 -35.98 12.95 5.98
C ASN A 646 -34.55 13.49 5.73
N LEU A 647 -33.57 13.06 6.52
CA LEU A 647 -32.17 13.40 6.25
C LEU A 647 -31.76 12.83 4.89
N ILE A 648 -31.31 13.68 3.96
CA ILE A 648 -30.78 13.21 2.68
C ILE A 648 -29.26 13.24 2.74
N ILE A 649 -28.61 12.12 2.41
CA ILE A 649 -27.18 12.05 2.13
C ILE A 649 -26.94 11.61 0.69
N GLY A 650 -25.82 12.01 0.10
CA GLY A 650 -25.37 11.51 -1.19
C GLY A 650 -24.49 10.25 -1.07
N ASN A 651 -23.77 9.94 -2.15
CA ASN A 651 -22.83 8.82 -2.20
C ASN A 651 -21.71 8.93 -1.14
N ILE A 652 -21.10 7.78 -0.84
CA ILE A 652 -19.96 7.63 0.06
C ILE A 652 -18.78 7.03 -0.72
N LYS A 653 -17.58 7.55 -0.49
CA LYS A 653 -16.33 6.96 -0.99
C LYS A 653 -15.45 6.53 0.17
N ILE A 654 -14.83 5.37 0.05
CA ILE A 654 -13.94 4.79 1.07
C ILE A 654 -12.54 4.68 0.46
N ALA A 655 -11.57 5.34 1.08
CA ALA A 655 -10.16 5.12 0.77
C ALA A 655 -9.51 4.24 1.85
N VAL A 656 -8.62 3.39 1.39
CA VAL A 656 -7.94 2.37 2.19
C VAL A 656 -6.46 2.32 1.87
N GLN A 657 -5.71 1.61 2.70
CA GLN A 657 -4.31 1.25 2.45
C GLN A 657 -4.09 -0.23 2.77
N ARG A 658 -3.24 -0.89 1.99
CA ARG A 658 -2.80 -2.25 2.31
C ARG A 658 -1.80 -2.26 3.47
N PRO A 659 -1.92 -3.20 4.42
CA PRO A 659 -0.98 -3.31 5.53
C PRO A 659 0.42 -3.71 5.03
N ARG A 660 1.46 -3.09 5.59
CA ARG A 660 2.86 -3.46 5.29
C ARG A 660 3.34 -4.58 6.22
N LYS A 661 4.31 -5.39 5.77
CA LYS A 661 4.84 -6.56 6.51
C LYS A 661 5.31 -6.26 7.95
N SER A 662 5.68 -5.02 8.28
CA SER A 662 6.16 -4.61 9.62
C SER A 662 5.07 -4.19 10.62
N MET A 663 3.79 -4.15 10.24
CA MET A 663 2.70 -3.55 11.05
C MET A 663 1.95 -4.54 11.96
N ILE A 664 2.38 -5.80 12.06
CA ILE A 664 1.64 -6.87 12.75
C ILE A 664 2.13 -7.04 14.20
N ALA A 665 1.91 -6.05 15.08
CA ALA A 665 2.02 -6.24 16.55
C ALA A 665 1.50 -5.03 17.36
N ALA A 666 0.32 -5.12 17.97
CA ALA A 666 0.02 -4.42 19.24
C ALA A 666 -1.18 -5.09 19.95
N ARG A 667 -1.08 -5.24 21.28
CA ARG A 667 -2.04 -5.97 22.14
C ARG A 667 -3.03 -5.03 22.84
N SER A 668 -4.18 -5.62 23.18
CA SER A 668 -5.40 -5.01 23.73
C SER A 668 -5.40 -4.67 25.23
N SER A 669 -6.32 -3.79 25.69
CA SER A 669 -7.55 -4.19 26.42
C SER A 669 -8.35 -3.00 26.98
N ASP A 670 -9.69 -3.07 26.88
CA ASP A 670 -10.68 -2.15 27.44
C ASP A 670 -11.14 -2.55 28.85
N THR A 671 -11.71 -1.61 29.63
CA THR A 671 -12.99 -1.74 30.36
C THR A 671 -13.36 -0.42 31.07
N ASN A 672 -14.66 -0.24 31.32
CA ASN A 672 -15.38 1.02 31.46
C ASN A 672 -15.66 1.48 32.91
N THR A 673 -15.96 2.79 33.03
CA THR A 673 -16.91 3.44 33.98
C THR A 673 -16.64 3.38 35.49
N SER A 674 -15.71 4.23 35.95
CA SER A 674 -15.81 5.06 37.19
C SER A 674 -14.89 6.30 37.13
N LEU A 675 -14.41 6.65 35.93
CA LEU A 675 -13.10 7.25 35.74
C LEU A 675 -13.12 8.78 35.55
N GLY A 676 -14.24 9.35 35.09
CA GLY A 676 -14.35 10.80 34.89
C GLY A 676 -14.16 11.62 36.17
N ALA A 677 -14.61 11.09 37.32
CA ALA A 677 -14.41 11.71 38.63
C ALA A 677 -12.93 11.70 39.07
N GLY A 678 -12.19 10.64 38.72
CA GLY A 678 -10.76 10.55 38.99
C GLY A 678 -9.94 11.54 38.15
N VAL A 679 -10.32 11.76 36.88
CA VAL A 679 -9.73 12.83 36.06
C VAL A 679 -9.97 14.18 36.71
N ALA A 680 -11.22 14.49 37.09
CA ALA A 680 -11.57 15.77 37.71
C ALA A 680 -10.86 15.99 39.06
N GLU A 681 -10.65 14.95 39.86
CA GLU A 681 -9.93 15.04 41.13
C GLU A 681 -8.43 15.30 40.91
N LEU A 682 -7.81 14.59 39.96
CA LEU A 682 -6.40 14.77 39.62
C LEU A 682 -6.12 16.16 39.02
N THR A 683 -7.08 16.74 38.30
CA THR A 683 -6.89 18.02 37.60
C THR A 683 -7.50 19.22 38.32
N LYS A 684 -8.20 19.04 39.44
CA LYS A 684 -9.07 20.05 40.11
C LYS A 684 -8.45 21.44 40.32
N ASN A 685 -7.13 21.52 40.50
CA ASN A 685 -6.40 22.76 40.79
C ASN A 685 -5.36 23.12 39.70
N MET A 686 -5.44 22.50 38.53
CA MET A 686 -4.47 22.68 37.44
C MET A 686 -5.05 23.57 36.36
N THR A 687 -4.58 24.81 36.23
CA THR A 687 -4.86 25.62 35.03
C THR A 687 -3.87 25.32 33.90
N MET A 688 -2.60 25.10 34.26
CA MET A 688 -1.52 24.65 33.37
C MET A 688 -0.72 23.54 34.08
N PRO A 689 -0.84 22.26 33.65
CA PRO A 689 -0.19 21.15 34.34
C PRO A 689 1.33 21.14 34.09
N SER A 690 2.12 20.82 35.12
CA SER A 690 3.56 20.56 34.95
C SER A 690 3.79 19.22 34.26
N LEU A 691 5.01 18.97 33.77
CA LEU A 691 5.37 17.64 33.24
C LEU A 691 5.12 16.51 34.25
N SER A 692 5.39 16.75 35.54
CA SER A 692 5.08 15.77 36.59
C SER A 692 3.59 15.49 36.70
N ASP A 693 2.74 16.51 36.53
CA ASP A 693 1.29 16.35 36.59
C ASP A 693 0.77 15.59 35.38
N LEU A 694 1.29 15.91 34.20
CA LEU A 694 0.97 15.22 32.94
C LEU A 694 1.39 13.75 32.99
N THR A 695 2.59 13.44 33.48
CA THR A 695 3.08 12.06 33.57
C THR A 695 2.27 11.24 34.56
N LYS A 696 1.82 11.85 35.67
CA LYS A 696 0.91 11.21 36.63
C LYS A 696 -0.46 10.95 36.01
N LEU A 697 -0.99 11.93 35.28
CA LEU A 697 -2.28 11.80 34.59
C LEU A 697 -2.23 10.72 33.51
N ASP A 698 -1.20 10.70 32.66
CA ASP A 698 -1.04 9.70 31.60
C ASP A 698 -0.82 8.30 32.16
N ARG A 699 0.03 8.16 33.19
CA ARG A 699 0.19 6.88 33.89
C ARG A 699 -1.14 6.40 34.45
N TRP A 700 -1.91 7.28 35.08
CA TRP A 700 -3.22 6.93 35.62
C TRP A 700 -4.23 6.60 34.51
N ILE A 701 -4.26 7.35 33.40
CA ILE A 701 -5.09 7.07 32.23
C ILE A 701 -4.77 5.71 31.63
N LEU A 702 -3.48 5.34 31.53
CA LEU A 702 -3.02 4.05 31.04
C LEU A 702 -3.36 2.91 32.01
N GLU A 703 -3.07 3.10 33.30
CA GLU A 703 -3.36 2.12 34.37
C GLU A 703 -4.87 1.87 34.50
N LYS A 704 -5.68 2.90 34.30
CA LYS A 704 -7.13 2.87 34.47
C LYS A 704 -7.92 2.80 33.16
N LYS A 705 -7.23 2.82 32.02
CA LYS A 705 -7.80 2.69 30.66
C LYS A 705 -8.89 3.70 30.34
N VAL A 706 -8.63 4.97 30.64
CA VAL A 706 -9.60 6.06 30.38
C VAL A 706 -9.63 6.39 28.90
N SER A 707 -10.82 6.43 28.30
CA SER A 707 -10.95 6.87 26.90
C SER A 707 -10.63 8.36 26.75
N ILE A 708 -10.12 8.74 25.57
CA ILE A 708 -9.79 10.13 25.25
C ILE A 708 -11.00 11.06 25.35
N ILE A 709 -12.20 10.56 24.97
CA ILE A 709 -13.47 11.28 25.10
C ILE A 709 -13.76 11.55 26.58
N THR A 710 -13.75 10.51 27.42
CA THR A 710 -14.03 10.64 28.86
C THR A 710 -13.08 11.61 29.55
N ARG A 711 -11.80 11.62 29.18
CA ARG A 711 -10.82 12.60 29.66
C ARG A 711 -11.21 14.02 29.26
N ASN A 712 -11.43 14.26 27.97
CA ASN A 712 -11.73 15.58 27.42
C ASN A 712 -13.01 16.16 28.00
N GLU A 713 -14.08 15.37 28.11
CA GLU A 713 -15.33 15.82 28.73
C GLU A 713 -15.13 16.27 30.18
N SER A 714 -14.33 15.53 30.95
CA SER A 714 -14.08 15.86 32.36
C SER A 714 -13.32 17.19 32.50
N LEU A 715 -12.34 17.44 31.62
CA LEU A 715 -11.60 18.70 31.57
C LEU A 715 -12.50 19.87 31.18
N VAL A 716 -13.31 19.71 30.13
CA VAL A 716 -14.23 20.77 29.67
C VAL A 716 -15.26 21.12 30.76
N ARG A 717 -15.81 20.14 31.48
CA ARG A 717 -16.72 20.38 32.62
C ARG A 717 -16.08 21.21 33.74
N ASN A 718 -14.76 21.13 33.89
CA ASN A 718 -13.99 21.93 34.84
C ASN A 718 -13.43 23.24 34.23
N ASN A 719 -13.91 23.63 33.03
CA ASN A 719 -13.44 24.81 32.28
C ASN A 719 -11.92 24.75 31.94
N GLN A 720 -11.39 23.55 31.75
CA GLN A 720 -10.00 23.28 31.38
C GLN A 720 -9.92 22.89 29.90
N ASN A 721 -8.97 23.46 29.15
CA ASN A 721 -8.76 23.08 27.76
C ASN A 721 -8.03 21.72 27.68
N PRO A 722 -8.62 20.67 27.07
CA PRO A 722 -8.01 19.35 26.94
C PRO A 722 -6.64 19.31 26.25
N TYR A 723 -6.36 20.30 25.40
CA TYR A 723 -5.07 20.47 24.73
C TYR A 723 -3.90 20.52 25.73
N PHE A 724 -4.06 21.22 26.85
CA PHE A 724 -2.97 21.38 27.84
C PHE A 724 -2.63 20.10 28.60
N PHE A 725 -3.51 19.09 28.54
CA PHE A 725 -3.37 17.83 29.25
C PHE A 725 -2.92 16.69 28.33
N ASP A 726 -2.56 16.99 27.07
CA ASP A 726 -2.05 16.03 26.09
C ASP A 726 -0.53 16.20 25.87
N ILE A 727 0.28 15.28 26.40
CA ILE A 727 1.76 15.36 26.30
C ILE A 727 2.25 15.54 24.85
N PRO A 728 1.77 14.76 23.86
CA PRO A 728 2.20 14.92 22.46
C PRO A 728 1.95 16.33 21.91
N SER A 729 0.79 16.94 22.20
CA SER A 729 0.45 18.30 21.76
C SER A 729 1.36 19.36 22.37
N ARG A 730 1.78 19.17 23.63
CA ARG A 730 2.69 20.09 24.35
C ARG A 730 4.12 20.02 23.82
N LEU A 731 4.53 18.84 23.39
CA LEU A 731 5.82 18.65 22.74
C LEU A 731 5.89 19.29 21.35
N SER A 732 4.76 19.41 20.65
CA SER A 732 4.68 20.11 19.36
C SER A 732 4.49 21.63 19.47
N ASP A 733 4.14 22.15 20.64
CA ASP A 733 4.01 23.59 20.95
C ASP A 733 5.35 24.14 21.47
N THR A 734 6.34 24.23 20.59
CA THR A 734 7.67 24.75 20.93
C THR A 734 7.75 26.25 20.69
N ARG A 735 7.90 27.02 21.76
CA ARG A 735 8.29 28.43 21.71
C ARG A 735 9.76 28.54 22.10
N GLU A 736 10.51 29.38 21.38
CA GLU A 736 11.97 29.48 21.57
C GLU A 736 12.36 30.08 22.94
N ASP A 737 11.48 30.88 23.56
CA ASP A 737 11.75 31.63 24.78
C ASP A 737 11.04 31.09 26.04
N GLU A 738 10.29 29.99 25.93
CA GLU A 738 9.49 29.41 27.02
C GLU A 738 9.67 27.89 27.09
N CYS A 739 9.57 27.32 28.29
CA CYS A 739 9.60 25.87 28.46
C CYS A 739 8.33 25.21 27.87
N SER A 740 8.46 24.20 27.01
CA SER A 740 7.32 23.49 26.38
C SER A 740 6.30 22.89 27.37
N PHE A 741 6.74 22.52 28.58
CA PHE A 741 5.84 21.97 29.60
C PHE A 741 5.33 23.01 30.60
N CYS A 742 6.24 23.74 31.26
CA CYS A 742 5.88 24.64 32.35
C CYS A 742 5.72 26.12 31.94
N HIS A 743 6.02 26.47 30.68
CA HIS A 743 5.95 27.82 30.11
C HIS A 743 6.82 28.85 30.87
N TYR A 744 7.77 28.36 31.67
CA TYR A 744 8.76 29.22 32.32
C TYR A 744 9.65 29.87 31.26
N ARG A 745 9.79 31.19 31.34
CA ARG A 745 10.63 31.96 30.40
C ARG A 745 12.09 31.57 30.54
N LEU A 746 12.67 31.05 29.47
CA LEU A 746 14.00 30.45 29.48
C LEU A 746 15.06 31.54 29.31
N THR A 747 16.01 31.59 30.25
CA THR A 747 17.23 32.41 30.12
C THR A 747 18.38 31.65 29.46
N ASN A 748 18.39 30.32 29.59
CA ASN A 748 19.26 29.36 28.91
C ASN A 748 18.42 28.09 28.62
N SER A 749 18.09 27.81 27.35
CA SER A 749 17.28 26.63 26.99
C SER A 749 18.17 25.43 26.66
N ILE A 750 17.88 24.27 27.25
CA ILE A 750 18.45 22.99 26.79
C ILE A 750 17.50 22.43 25.72
N LYS A 751 18.05 22.07 24.55
CA LYS A 751 17.31 21.46 23.45
C LYS A 751 17.32 19.94 23.59
N PHE A 752 16.16 19.30 23.52
CA PHE A 752 16.03 17.84 23.55
C PHE A 752 15.36 17.31 22.27
N GLY A 753 15.79 16.13 21.81
CA GLY A 753 15.26 15.43 20.63
C GLY A 753 14.02 14.55 20.89
N ALA A 754 13.28 14.25 19.83
CA ALA A 754 11.86 13.84 19.80
C ALA A 754 11.43 12.53 20.52
N PHE A 755 10.16 12.53 20.95
CA PHE A 755 9.39 11.42 21.56
C PHE A 755 8.70 10.52 20.50
N GLN A 756 8.81 9.19 20.58
CA GLN A 756 8.83 8.35 19.37
C GLN A 756 7.79 7.20 19.14
N PRO A 757 6.98 6.64 20.05
CA PRO A 757 6.25 5.39 19.70
C PRO A 757 4.96 5.55 18.87
N PHE A 758 4.02 6.43 19.25
CA PHE A 758 2.67 6.50 18.65
C PHE A 758 2.64 7.21 17.28
N LEU A 759 3.53 8.19 17.09
CA LEU A 759 3.60 9.00 15.86
C LEU A 759 4.10 8.21 14.65
N ASN A 760 4.83 7.11 14.84
CA ASN A 760 5.41 6.32 13.75
C ASN A 760 4.38 5.51 12.96
N TYR A 761 3.20 5.22 13.53
CA TYR A 761 2.15 4.48 12.82
C TYR A 761 1.44 5.35 11.76
N PHE A 762 1.33 6.67 12.03
CA PHE A 762 0.68 7.68 11.17
C PHE A 762 1.65 8.71 10.58
N ARG A 763 2.95 8.46 10.63
CA ARG A 763 3.95 9.25 9.92
C ARG A 763 4.67 8.36 8.93
N ARG A 764 4.16 8.32 7.70
CA ARG A 764 5.01 8.02 6.54
C ARG A 764 4.82 9.09 5.48
N PHE A 765 5.97 9.63 5.06
CA PHE A 765 6.24 10.58 3.97
C PHE A 765 6.25 12.08 4.31
N SER A 766 7.42 12.56 4.77
CA SER A 766 8.43 13.07 3.83
C SER A 766 9.81 12.56 4.28
N GLU A 767 10.61 11.98 3.37
CA GLU A 767 12.01 11.63 3.65
C GLU A 767 12.91 12.89 3.74
N THR A 768 12.34 14.07 3.45
CA THR A 768 13.06 15.34 3.34
C THR A 768 13.00 16.20 4.59
N GLU A 769 12.12 15.92 5.54
CA GLU A 769 12.06 16.64 6.81
C GLU A 769 12.01 15.63 7.96
N LYS A 770 13.18 15.30 8.52
CA LYS A 770 13.22 15.01 9.95
C LYS A 770 12.82 16.32 10.61
N PRO A 771 11.65 16.46 11.26
CA PRO A 771 11.43 17.66 12.02
C PRO A 771 12.43 17.61 13.16
N ASP A 772 13.37 18.56 13.18
CA ASP A 772 14.09 18.97 14.38
C ASP A 772 13.03 19.53 15.35
N ILE A 773 12.27 18.64 15.98
CA ILE A 773 11.39 19.01 17.09
C ILE A 773 12.33 19.20 18.28
N SER A 774 13.04 20.33 18.30
CA SER A 774 13.85 20.74 19.43
C SER A 774 12.91 21.27 20.50
N VAL A 775 12.73 20.48 21.56
CA VAL A 775 11.89 20.87 22.70
C VAL A 775 12.73 21.73 23.63
N HIS A 776 12.23 22.92 23.95
CA HIS A 776 12.92 23.84 24.87
C HIS A 776 12.46 23.55 26.29
N LEU A 777 13.37 23.09 27.15
CA LEU A 777 13.06 22.75 28.54
C LEU A 777 13.83 23.62 29.53
N CYS A 778 13.18 23.94 30.66
CA CYS A 778 13.90 24.42 31.82
C CYS A 778 14.63 23.24 32.49
N PRO A 779 15.73 23.48 33.24
CA PRO A 779 16.50 22.42 33.88
C PRO A 779 15.65 21.47 34.74
N SER A 780 14.66 22.00 35.46
CA SER A 780 13.77 21.19 36.28
C SER A 780 12.86 20.25 35.48
N CYS A 781 12.40 20.65 34.28
CA CYS A 781 11.60 19.78 33.43
C CYS A 781 12.47 18.75 32.69
N ALA A 782 13.71 19.11 32.36
CA ALA A 782 14.70 18.20 31.80
C ALA A 782 15.04 17.06 32.78
N ASP A 783 15.43 17.39 34.02
CA ASP A 783 15.75 16.40 35.06
C ASP A 783 14.58 15.45 35.34
N GLN A 784 13.34 15.97 35.27
CA GLN A 784 12.13 15.17 35.43
C GLN A 784 11.88 14.21 34.26
N MET A 785 12.22 14.58 33.02
CA MET A 785 12.15 13.65 31.89
C MET A 785 13.14 12.50 32.09
N GLU A 786 14.35 12.82 32.54
CA GLU A 786 15.45 11.87 32.75
C GLU A 786 15.08 10.85 33.85
N THR A 787 14.56 11.37 34.96
CA THR A 787 14.15 10.58 36.13
C THR A 787 12.94 9.67 35.85
N ASN A 788 12.03 10.07 34.96
CA ASN A 788 10.82 9.30 34.63
C ASN A 788 11.02 8.28 33.50
N GLY A 789 12.24 8.13 32.97
CA GLY A 789 12.55 7.14 31.93
C GLY A 789 11.87 7.39 30.59
N LEU A 790 11.52 8.66 30.30
CA LEU A 790 11.02 9.05 28.98
C LEU A 790 12.23 9.04 28.04
N PRO A 791 12.27 8.20 26.98
CA PRO A 791 13.40 8.15 26.09
C PRO A 791 13.49 9.47 25.32
N TYR A 792 14.53 10.26 25.59
CA TYR A 792 14.91 11.42 24.80
C TYR A 792 16.37 11.32 24.41
N TYR A 793 16.70 11.99 23.30
CA TYR A 793 18.05 12.06 22.79
C TYR A 793 18.61 13.45 23.11
N ASP A 794 19.71 13.48 23.84
CA ASP A 794 20.59 14.65 23.87
C ASP A 794 21.50 14.59 22.63
N GLU A 795 21.41 15.59 21.76
CA GLU A 795 22.23 15.67 20.54
C GLU A 795 23.74 15.66 20.84
N SER A 796 24.16 16.06 22.04
CA SER A 796 25.57 16.07 22.42
C SER A 796 26.14 14.67 22.72
N LEU A 797 25.29 13.68 22.99
CA LEU A 797 25.66 12.31 23.37
C LEU A 797 25.66 11.30 22.20
N LEU A 798 25.30 11.75 20.99
CA LEU A 798 25.10 10.93 19.78
C LEU A 798 26.37 10.36 19.13
N THR A 799 27.54 10.49 19.77
CA THR A 799 28.79 9.94 19.22
C THR A 799 29.02 8.45 19.49
N ASN A 800 28.25 7.77 20.38
CA ASN A 800 28.74 6.50 20.94
C ASN A 800 27.76 5.35 21.23
N LEU A 801 26.57 5.23 20.62
CA LEU A 801 25.71 4.06 20.90
C LEU A 801 25.11 3.38 19.65
N THR A 802 25.61 2.17 19.42
CA THR A 802 25.18 1.14 18.48
C THR A 802 23.97 0.36 19.01
N ILE A 803 23.06 0.02 18.09
CA ILE A 803 21.81 -0.72 18.31
C ILE A 803 22.09 -2.21 18.56
N ALA A 804 21.35 -2.85 19.49
CA ALA A 804 21.33 -4.29 19.68
C ALA A 804 19.89 -4.84 19.80
N ASP A 805 19.57 -5.80 18.94
CA ASP A 805 18.34 -6.60 18.86
C ASP A 805 18.15 -7.57 20.04
N LEU A 806 16.90 -8.02 20.31
CA LEU A 806 16.60 -9.38 20.83
C LEU A 806 15.10 -9.80 20.71
N TYR A 807 14.90 -11.09 20.42
CA TYR A 807 13.71 -11.86 19.99
C TYR A 807 13.04 -12.73 21.12
N ALA A 808 11.84 -13.30 20.82
CA ALA A 808 11.29 -14.66 21.13
C ALA A 808 9.92 -14.75 21.88
N GLU A 809 8.81 -15.18 21.22
CA GLU A 809 8.11 -16.52 21.23
C GLU A 809 7.02 -16.69 22.35
N ARG A 810 5.85 -17.38 22.29
CA ARG A 810 5.25 -18.43 21.44
C ARG A 810 3.71 -18.54 21.66
N SER A 811 3.04 -19.24 20.75
CA SER A 811 1.62 -19.59 20.61
C SER A 811 1.12 -20.80 21.43
N THR A 812 -0.17 -20.87 21.78
CA THR A 812 -0.98 -22.13 21.84
C THR A 812 -2.51 -21.90 21.87
N ALA A 813 -3.21 -22.73 21.08
CA ALA A 813 -4.61 -23.21 21.23
C ALA A 813 -5.76 -22.52 20.45
N ILE A 814 -5.80 -22.85 19.16
CA ILE A 814 -6.92 -22.82 18.19
C ILE A 814 -8.03 -23.85 18.58
N ILE A 815 -8.33 -24.08 19.87
CA ILE A 815 -9.19 -25.22 20.30
C ILE A 815 -10.40 -24.86 21.20
N ASP A 816 -10.61 -23.60 21.61
CA ASP A 816 -11.84 -23.21 22.34
C ASP A 816 -12.88 -22.48 21.47
N SER A 817 -12.71 -22.55 20.15
CA SER A 817 -13.76 -22.25 19.19
C SER A 817 -14.99 -23.11 19.50
N TYR A 818 -16.06 -22.47 19.99
CA TYR A 818 -17.44 -22.96 20.15
C TYR A 818 -17.95 -23.45 21.54
N GLN A 819 -17.44 -22.98 22.68
CA GLN A 819 -17.99 -23.30 24.03
C GLN A 819 -17.72 -22.17 25.08
N PRO A 820 -18.41 -21.01 25.11
CA PRO A 820 -19.65 -20.86 25.91
C PRO A 820 -20.53 -19.66 25.46
N ILE A 821 -21.41 -19.91 24.50
CA ILE A 821 -22.46 -18.98 24.05
C ILE A 821 -23.56 -18.76 25.11
N PHE A 822 -23.55 -19.48 26.25
CA PHE A 822 -24.49 -19.29 27.35
C PHE A 822 -23.91 -19.82 28.67
N ASN A 823 -24.25 -19.12 29.78
CA ASN A 823 -24.42 -19.54 31.19
C ASN A 823 -23.62 -18.70 32.20
N ILE A 824 -24.06 -17.49 32.59
CA ILE A 824 -25.30 -16.97 33.22
C ILE A 824 -25.39 -17.23 34.75
N GLY A 825 -25.79 -16.20 35.50
CA GLY A 825 -26.42 -16.37 36.81
C GLY A 825 -27.92 -16.73 36.79
N LEU A 826 -28.55 -16.89 35.62
CA LEU A 826 -29.99 -17.09 35.41
C LEU A 826 -30.19 -18.25 34.43
N GLN A 827 -30.99 -19.25 34.80
CA GLN A 827 -31.34 -20.34 33.89
C GLN A 827 -32.32 -19.82 32.84
N SER A 828 -31.96 -19.87 31.56
CA SER A 828 -32.89 -19.66 30.45
C SER A 828 -33.24 -20.99 29.80
N SER A 829 -34.53 -21.32 29.72
CA SER A 829 -35.05 -22.45 28.94
C SER A 829 -35.82 -21.93 27.73
N ILE A 830 -35.58 -22.49 26.54
CA ILE A 830 -36.21 -22.07 25.27
C ILE A 830 -37.20 -23.16 24.82
N PHE A 831 -38.46 -22.79 24.51
CA PHE A 831 -39.48 -23.73 24.04
C PHE A 831 -40.14 -23.29 22.72
N TYR A 832 -40.47 -24.27 21.88
CA TYR A 832 -41.16 -24.09 20.59
C TYR A 832 -42.58 -24.66 20.66
N SER A 833 -43.59 -23.92 20.19
CA SER A 833 -44.93 -24.47 19.97
C SER A 833 -45.29 -24.40 18.49
N SER A 834 -45.61 -25.55 17.88
CA SER A 834 -46.18 -25.64 16.53
C SER A 834 -47.71 -25.58 16.62
N PRO A 835 -48.42 -24.85 15.74
CA PRO A 835 -49.88 -24.94 15.66
C PRO A 835 -50.30 -26.31 15.06
N PRO A 836 -51.50 -26.83 15.36
CA PRO A 836 -52.04 -28.01 14.70
C PRO A 836 -52.17 -27.81 13.18
N SER A 837 -52.14 -28.90 12.44
CA SER A 837 -51.98 -28.98 10.98
C SER A 837 -53.08 -28.33 10.12
N ASP A 838 -54.14 -27.78 10.71
CA ASP A 838 -55.30 -27.25 9.98
C ASP A 838 -55.58 -25.79 10.37
N PHE A 839 -54.94 -24.83 9.70
CA PHE A 839 -55.21 -23.39 9.83
C PHE A 839 -55.74 -22.83 8.50
N LYS A 840 -57.06 -22.61 8.42
CA LYS A 840 -57.75 -21.84 7.36
C LYS A 840 -58.39 -20.59 7.97
N GLU A 841 -58.56 -19.57 7.12
CA GLU A 841 -59.05 -18.21 7.37
C GLU A 841 -59.89 -17.94 8.63
N LEU A 842 -59.61 -16.77 9.23
CA LEU A 842 -60.25 -16.04 10.35
C LEU A 842 -59.57 -16.14 11.73
N ASN A 843 -59.74 -15.03 12.48
CA ASN A 843 -59.20 -14.72 13.80
C ASN A 843 -59.48 -15.83 14.83
N GLU A 844 -58.60 -16.83 14.96
CA GLU A 844 -58.69 -17.82 16.02
C GLU A 844 -57.63 -17.64 17.11
N ILE A 845 -58.08 -17.87 18.35
CA ILE A 845 -57.34 -17.75 19.61
C ILE A 845 -56.37 -18.94 19.75
N LEU A 846 -55.07 -18.68 19.78
CA LEU A 846 -54.06 -19.65 20.20
C LEU A 846 -54.37 -20.14 21.63
N ASN A 847 -54.30 -21.44 21.90
CA ASN A 847 -54.34 -22.00 23.27
C ASN A 847 -53.17 -22.97 23.54
N PRO A 848 -51.89 -22.61 23.24
CA PRO A 848 -50.75 -23.43 23.64
C PRO A 848 -50.77 -23.67 25.15
N THR A 849 -50.90 -24.94 25.53
CA THR A 849 -50.73 -25.38 26.92
C THR A 849 -49.35 -25.98 27.06
N ILE A 850 -48.42 -25.21 27.66
CA ILE A 850 -47.08 -25.68 27.98
C ILE A 850 -47.11 -26.13 29.44
N ALA A 851 -47.43 -27.41 29.65
CA ALA A 851 -47.57 -27.98 30.98
C ALA A 851 -46.21 -28.43 31.53
N PHE A 852 -45.66 -27.67 32.49
CA PHE A 852 -44.50 -28.08 33.27
C PHE A 852 -44.93 -28.93 34.47
N LYS A 853 -44.87 -30.26 34.36
CA LYS A 853 -45.10 -31.12 35.54
C LYS A 853 -43.93 -30.98 36.51
N GLY A 854 -44.08 -30.07 37.49
CA GLY A 854 -43.23 -30.00 38.67
C GLY A 854 -41.89 -29.28 38.48
N TRP A 855 -41.87 -28.11 37.83
CA TRP A 855 -40.66 -27.30 37.78
C TRP A 855 -40.51 -26.46 39.07
N HIS A 856 -39.52 -26.84 39.88
CA HIS A 856 -39.19 -26.18 41.15
C HIS A 856 -37.79 -25.58 41.01
N THR A 857 -37.66 -24.27 41.22
CA THR A 857 -36.37 -23.59 41.22
C THR A 857 -36.19 -22.84 42.53
N SER A 858 -35.01 -22.98 43.14
CA SER A 858 -34.65 -22.28 44.39
C SER A 858 -34.18 -20.84 44.14
N LYS A 859 -34.25 -20.38 42.89
CA LYS A 859 -33.92 -19.02 42.48
C LYS A 859 -35.17 -18.17 42.43
N LYS A 860 -35.04 -16.97 42.97
CA LYS A 860 -36.08 -15.96 43.12
C LYS A 860 -36.40 -15.20 41.82
N ASN A 861 -35.52 -15.27 40.81
CA ASN A 861 -35.67 -14.64 39.50
C ASN A 861 -35.47 -15.66 38.38
N VAL A 862 -36.39 -15.67 37.41
CA VAL A 862 -36.49 -16.69 36.34
C VAL A 862 -36.81 -16.02 35.01
N GLN A 863 -36.14 -16.42 33.93
CA GLN A 863 -36.39 -15.94 32.56
C GLN A 863 -36.73 -17.11 31.62
N LEU A 864 -37.83 -16.97 30.88
CA LEU A 864 -38.37 -17.96 29.94
C LEU A 864 -38.51 -17.34 28.54
N VAL A 865 -38.13 -18.05 27.48
CA VAL A 865 -38.23 -17.55 26.09
C VAL A 865 -39.10 -18.50 25.25
N ILE A 866 -40.11 -17.97 24.56
CA ILE A 866 -41.13 -18.73 23.83
C ILE A 866 -41.27 -18.16 22.42
N ALA A 867 -40.90 -18.94 21.41
CA ALA A 867 -40.89 -18.53 20.00
C ALA A 867 -42.07 -19.13 19.19
N PHE A 868 -42.64 -18.32 18.29
CA PHE A 868 -43.74 -18.61 17.38
C PHE A 868 -43.23 -18.70 15.93
N GLN A 869 -43.72 -19.67 15.15
CA GLN A 869 -43.32 -19.86 13.74
C GLN A 869 -43.81 -18.75 12.79
N SER A 870 -44.79 -17.96 13.21
CA SER A 870 -45.36 -16.83 12.45
C SER A 870 -45.73 -15.73 13.44
N SER A 871 -45.75 -14.49 12.98
CA SER A 871 -45.94 -13.35 13.89
C SER A 871 -47.33 -13.40 14.54
N ALA A 872 -47.35 -13.46 15.87
CA ALA A 872 -48.52 -13.63 16.71
C ALA A 872 -48.69 -12.46 17.68
N GLU A 873 -49.91 -11.95 17.80
CA GLU A 873 -50.33 -10.93 18.77
C GLU A 873 -50.80 -11.66 20.03
N VAL A 874 -50.05 -11.55 21.14
CA VAL A 874 -50.34 -12.21 22.41
C VAL A 874 -51.28 -11.35 23.25
N SER A 875 -52.49 -11.86 23.52
CA SER A 875 -53.53 -11.16 24.28
C SER A 875 -53.58 -11.55 25.75
N GLN A 876 -53.28 -12.81 26.12
CA GLN A 876 -53.32 -13.27 27.52
C GLN A 876 -52.28 -14.34 27.82
N ILE A 877 -51.74 -14.34 29.05
CA ILE A 877 -50.87 -15.39 29.60
C ILE A 877 -51.39 -15.81 30.97
N LEU A 878 -51.60 -17.12 31.15
CA LEU A 878 -52.12 -17.72 32.37
C LEU A 878 -51.05 -18.60 33.02
N VAL A 879 -50.75 -18.34 34.29
CA VAL A 879 -49.68 -19.01 35.06
C VAL A 879 -50.27 -19.66 36.30
N LEU A 880 -49.97 -20.95 36.50
CA LEU A 880 -50.47 -21.77 37.60
C LEU A 880 -49.30 -22.13 38.53
N LEU A 881 -49.36 -21.69 39.78
CA LEU A 881 -48.24 -21.75 40.75
C LEU A 881 -48.43 -22.85 41.81
N GLY A 882 -47.33 -23.23 42.47
CA GLY A 882 -47.33 -24.13 43.63
C GLY A 882 -48.08 -23.54 44.84
N LYS A 883 -48.51 -24.40 45.79
CA LYS A 883 -49.02 -23.89 47.08
C LYS A 883 -47.87 -23.15 47.76
N ASP A 884 -48.15 -21.93 48.22
CA ASP A 884 -47.23 -21.05 48.97
C ASP A 884 -46.24 -20.19 48.13
N CYS A 885 -46.40 -20.12 46.81
CA CYS A 885 -45.57 -19.26 45.94
C CYS A 885 -46.26 -17.90 45.64
N LEU A 886 -45.61 -16.78 45.99
CA LEU A 886 -46.10 -15.42 45.74
C LEU A 886 -45.20 -14.67 44.73
N VAL A 887 -45.63 -14.65 43.46
CA VAL A 887 -44.94 -13.91 42.38
C VAL A 887 -45.06 -12.39 42.60
N GLY A 888 -43.90 -11.74 42.61
CA GLY A 888 -43.73 -10.31 42.87
C GLY A 888 -43.81 -9.46 41.62
N ASP A 889 -42.97 -9.74 40.62
CA ASP A 889 -42.93 -8.98 39.36
C ASP A 889 -42.97 -9.93 38.15
N PHE A 890 -43.92 -9.71 37.23
CA PHE A 890 -44.12 -10.52 36.02
C PHE A 890 -44.05 -9.60 34.80
N ARG A 891 -42.98 -9.75 34.02
CA ARG A 891 -42.73 -8.92 32.85
C ARG A 891 -42.60 -9.79 31.62
N VAL A 892 -43.13 -9.32 30.50
CA VAL A 892 -43.06 -10.07 29.25
C VAL A 892 -42.51 -9.15 28.19
N TYR A 893 -41.43 -9.52 27.54
CA TYR A 893 -40.81 -8.77 26.47
C TYR A 893 -41.01 -9.47 25.14
N THR A 894 -41.00 -8.73 24.03
CA THR A 894 -40.96 -9.32 22.68
C THR A 894 -39.50 -9.54 22.24
N GLU A 895 -39.27 -10.11 21.05
CA GLU A 895 -37.93 -10.35 20.46
C GLU A 895 -37.04 -9.09 20.30
N ASN A 896 -37.66 -7.91 20.31
CA ASN A 896 -36.96 -6.61 20.30
C ASN A 896 -36.78 -6.01 21.71
N PHE A 897 -36.95 -6.83 22.76
CA PHE A 897 -36.87 -6.44 24.18
C PHE A 897 -37.87 -5.35 24.60
N MET A 898 -38.98 -5.22 23.88
CA MET A 898 -40.08 -4.31 24.25
C MET A 898 -41.02 -5.00 25.24
N GLU A 899 -41.23 -4.40 26.40
CA GLU A 899 -42.12 -4.92 27.44
C GLU A 899 -43.60 -4.78 27.03
N LEU A 900 -44.33 -5.89 27.06
CA LEU A 900 -45.77 -5.94 26.88
C LEU A 900 -46.46 -5.42 28.14
N ASN A 901 -47.21 -4.33 27.99
CA ASN A 901 -47.91 -3.70 29.09
C ASN A 901 -49.05 -4.58 29.60
N VAL A 902 -48.97 -4.97 30.87
CA VAL A 902 -50.02 -5.74 31.54
C VAL A 902 -51.20 -4.80 31.83
N LYS A 903 -52.35 -5.13 31.26
CA LYS A 903 -53.59 -4.35 31.41
C LYS A 903 -54.39 -4.73 32.65
N GLU A 904 -54.49 -6.03 32.96
CA GLU A 904 -55.19 -6.53 34.15
C GLU A 904 -54.52 -7.80 34.67
N ILE A 905 -54.42 -7.92 36.00
CA ILE A 905 -53.96 -9.13 36.71
C ILE A 905 -55.09 -9.66 37.59
N LYS A 906 -55.58 -10.87 37.33
CA LYS A 906 -56.54 -11.57 38.19
C LYS A 906 -55.86 -12.74 38.91
N LYS A 907 -55.86 -12.71 40.25
CA LYS A 907 -55.36 -13.79 41.11
C LYS A 907 -56.53 -14.55 41.73
N ILE A 908 -56.63 -15.85 41.45
CA ILE A 908 -57.68 -16.73 41.97
C ILE A 908 -56.99 -17.98 42.55
N GLY A 909 -56.86 -18.06 43.88
CA GLY A 909 -56.08 -19.10 44.54
C GLY A 909 -54.61 -19.08 44.07
N ASN A 910 -54.11 -20.22 43.58
CA ASN A 910 -52.73 -20.35 43.06
C ASN A 910 -52.60 -20.03 41.55
N GLN A 911 -53.64 -19.47 40.91
CA GLN A 911 -53.60 -19.07 39.51
C GLN A 911 -53.50 -17.55 39.38
N ALA A 912 -52.62 -17.10 38.49
CA ALA A 912 -52.48 -15.71 38.10
C ALA A 912 -52.67 -15.57 36.59
N ILE A 913 -53.59 -14.71 36.18
CA ILE A 913 -53.93 -14.44 34.78
C ILE A 913 -53.49 -13.03 34.44
N TYR A 914 -52.60 -12.89 33.47
CA TYR A 914 -52.06 -11.63 32.97
C TYR A 914 -52.66 -11.34 31.58
N THR A 915 -53.42 -10.25 31.47
CA THR A 915 -54.01 -9.80 30.20
C THR A 915 -53.23 -8.60 29.67
N PHE A 916 -52.88 -8.62 28.39
CA PHE A 916 -52.11 -7.56 27.74
C PHE A 916 -53.03 -6.75 26.81
N SER A 917 -52.78 -5.44 26.70
CA SER A 917 -53.36 -4.63 25.62
C SER A 917 -52.80 -5.09 24.27
N ASP A 918 -53.58 -4.98 23.19
CA ASP A 918 -53.23 -5.42 21.82
C ASP A 918 -51.73 -5.28 21.54
N SER A 919 -51.03 -6.41 21.46
CA SER A 919 -49.59 -6.47 21.24
C SER A 919 -49.31 -6.55 19.74
N ASP A 920 -48.27 -5.91 19.26
CA ASP A 920 -47.83 -6.10 17.87
C ASP A 920 -47.50 -7.57 17.57
N PRO A 921 -47.74 -8.04 16.33
CA PRO A 921 -47.40 -9.40 15.94
C PRO A 921 -45.91 -9.67 16.17
N THR A 922 -45.58 -10.52 17.12
CA THR A 922 -44.20 -10.89 17.49
C THR A 922 -43.95 -12.36 17.21
N ARG A 923 -42.72 -12.72 16.84
CA ARG A 923 -42.35 -14.13 16.66
C ARG A 923 -41.73 -14.74 17.90
N CYS A 924 -41.53 -13.99 18.97
CA CYS A 924 -41.03 -14.55 20.23
C CYS A 924 -41.36 -13.63 21.40
N ILE A 925 -41.68 -14.23 22.55
CA ILE A 925 -41.83 -13.52 23.83
C ILE A 925 -40.87 -14.06 24.89
N ILE A 926 -40.44 -13.18 25.78
CA ILE A 926 -39.47 -13.41 26.85
C ILE A 926 -40.17 -13.06 28.17
N ILE A 927 -40.51 -14.05 28.99
CA ILE A 927 -41.18 -13.86 30.27
C ILE A 927 -40.13 -13.82 31.39
N ILE A 928 -40.09 -12.75 32.16
CA ILE A 928 -39.29 -12.59 33.37
C ILE A 928 -40.22 -12.64 34.59
N LEU A 929 -39.84 -13.47 35.56
CA LEU A 929 -40.61 -13.84 36.74
C LEU A 929 -39.73 -13.63 37.98
N ASP A 930 -40.08 -12.65 38.80
CA ASP A 930 -39.36 -12.32 40.02
C ASP A 930 -40.28 -12.52 41.25
N SER A 931 -39.77 -13.15 42.30
CA SER A 931 -40.53 -13.57 43.47
C SER A 931 -39.71 -13.45 44.75
N THR A 932 -40.38 -13.19 45.88
CA THR A 932 -39.70 -13.10 47.19
C THR A 932 -39.40 -14.46 47.81
N SER A 933 -40.11 -15.51 47.35
CA SER A 933 -39.96 -16.91 47.70
C SER A 933 -39.61 -17.76 46.47
N ASP A 934 -39.13 -18.98 46.68
CA ASP A 934 -38.81 -19.93 45.61
C ASP A 934 -39.99 -20.14 44.66
N ILE A 935 -39.72 -20.10 43.35
CA ILE A 935 -40.77 -20.13 42.33
C ILE A 935 -41.06 -21.59 41.95
N VAL A 936 -42.32 -21.99 42.12
CA VAL A 936 -42.83 -23.29 41.68
C VAL A 936 -43.92 -23.08 40.63
N ILE A 937 -43.62 -23.40 39.36
CA ILE A 937 -44.54 -23.24 38.24
C ILE A 937 -45.09 -24.60 37.82
N LYS A 938 -46.41 -24.76 37.89
CA LYS A 938 -47.12 -26.00 37.51
C LYS A 938 -47.66 -25.98 36.08
N ASN A 939 -48.01 -24.82 35.53
CA ASN A 939 -48.50 -24.70 34.14
C ASN A 939 -48.41 -23.27 33.62
N ILE A 940 -48.13 -23.08 32.33
CA ILE A 940 -48.24 -21.78 31.62
C ILE A 940 -49.02 -21.97 30.30
N GLN A 941 -50.03 -21.12 30.09
CA GLN A 941 -50.84 -21.06 28.87
C GLN A 941 -50.79 -19.67 28.23
N ILE A 942 -50.69 -19.58 26.90
CA ILE A 942 -50.64 -18.30 26.16
C ILE A 942 -51.82 -18.22 25.18
N ARG A 943 -52.39 -17.02 24.95
CA ARG A 943 -53.47 -16.77 23.99
C ARG A 943 -53.15 -15.60 23.06
N GLY A 944 -53.51 -15.70 21.76
CA GLY A 944 -53.17 -14.69 20.74
C GLY A 944 -53.63 -14.97 19.28
N THR A 945 -53.40 -14.05 18.32
CA THR A 945 -53.85 -14.07 16.89
C THR A 945 -52.70 -13.83 15.86
N MET A 946 -52.70 -14.42 14.65
CA MET A 946 -51.60 -14.29 13.63
C MET A 946 -52.02 -13.57 12.30
N LYS A 947 -51.12 -12.81 11.61
CA LYS A 947 -51.41 -11.97 10.38
C LYS A 947 -50.36 -12.00 9.22
N LYS A 948 -50.71 -11.57 7.97
CA LYS A 948 -49.88 -11.58 6.70
C LYS A 948 -50.00 -10.27 5.84
N MET A 949 -48.95 -9.82 5.07
CA MET A 949 -48.92 -8.50 4.32
C MET A 949 -48.62 -8.52 2.77
N LYS A 950 -48.95 -7.42 2.03
CA LYS A 950 -48.86 -7.16 0.53
C LYS A 950 -48.00 -5.91 0.11
N LYS A 951 -47.61 -5.78 -1.19
CA LYS A 951 -46.62 -4.83 -1.84
C LYS A 951 -47.20 -3.53 -2.50
N ASP A 952 -46.42 -2.41 -2.62
CA ASP A 952 -46.69 -1.25 -3.53
C ASP A 952 -45.50 -0.30 -3.94
N LYS A 953 -45.67 0.46 -5.05
CA LYS A 953 -44.72 1.23 -5.94
C LYS A 953 -44.19 2.64 -5.50
N GLU A 954 -43.19 3.20 -6.23
CA GLU A 954 -42.33 4.40 -5.99
C GLU A 954 -42.73 5.74 -6.72
N LYS A 955 -42.18 6.89 -6.27
CA LYS A 955 -42.25 8.26 -6.89
C LYS A 955 -40.95 9.08 -6.68
N MET A 956 -40.52 9.85 -7.69
CA MET A 956 -39.39 10.84 -7.66
C MET A 956 -39.80 12.20 -7.06
N ILE A 957 -38.82 12.95 -6.49
CA ILE A 957 -38.96 14.29 -5.89
C ILE A 957 -38.07 15.32 -6.64
N SER A 958 -38.55 16.56 -6.79
CA SER A 958 -37.89 17.73 -7.40
C SER A 958 -37.26 18.70 -6.36
N PRO A 959 -36.24 19.52 -6.72
CA PRO A 959 -35.52 20.37 -5.75
C PRO A 959 -36.21 21.70 -5.43
N GLU A 960 -36.33 22.04 -4.13
CA GLU A 960 -36.82 23.32 -3.62
C GLU A 960 -35.68 24.36 -3.43
N LYS A 961 -36.02 25.66 -3.45
CA LYS A 961 -35.08 26.80 -3.37
C LYS A 961 -34.39 26.91 -1.99
N VAL A 962 -33.06 26.92 -1.98
CA VAL A 962 -32.21 27.08 -0.79
C VAL A 962 -32.15 28.57 -0.36
N ASN A 963 -32.51 28.89 0.88
CA ASN A 963 -32.30 30.22 1.47
C ASN A 963 -30.81 30.43 1.78
N SER A 964 -30.18 31.48 1.23
CA SER A 964 -28.79 31.81 1.53
C SER A 964 -28.65 32.30 2.98
N TYR A 965 -27.90 31.56 3.79
CA TYR A 965 -27.56 32.00 5.15
C TYR A 965 -26.48 33.09 5.10
N LYS A 966 -26.77 34.26 5.67
CA LYS A 966 -25.85 35.42 5.69
C LYS A 966 -24.72 35.18 6.70
N PHE A 967 -23.47 35.20 6.23
CA PHE A 967 -22.29 35.12 7.09
C PHE A 967 -21.82 36.53 7.48
N LYS A 968 -21.74 36.83 8.77
CA LYS A 968 -21.14 38.06 9.27
C LYS A 968 -20.27 37.71 10.49
N PRO A 969 -18.93 37.91 10.43
CA PRO A 969 -18.05 37.50 11.50
C PRO A 969 -18.42 38.24 12.80
N ALA A 970 -18.40 37.50 13.90
CA ALA A 970 -18.59 38.02 15.25
C ALA A 970 -17.23 38.40 15.84
N ASP A 971 -17.20 39.51 16.60
CA ASP A 971 -15.99 39.96 17.28
C ASP A 971 -15.73 39.10 18.52
N GLY A 972 -14.86 38.10 18.39
CA GLY A 972 -14.42 37.23 19.49
C GLY A 972 -13.02 37.59 19.99
N ILE A 973 -12.79 37.42 21.29
CA ILE A 973 -11.46 37.63 21.90
C ILE A 973 -10.76 36.27 21.93
N PHE A 974 -9.66 36.14 21.17
CA PHE A 974 -8.81 34.95 21.23
C PHE A 974 -7.79 35.08 22.36
N ASP A 975 -7.76 34.07 23.23
CA ASP A 975 -6.82 33.94 24.32
C ASP A 975 -5.78 32.87 23.96
N PHE A 976 -4.55 33.31 23.72
CA PHE A 976 -3.40 32.44 23.41
C PHE A 976 -2.98 31.57 24.60
N LEU A 977 -3.25 31.98 25.84
CA LEU A 977 -2.91 31.23 27.05
C LEU A 977 -3.89 30.10 27.31
N THR A 978 -5.17 30.26 26.97
CA THR A 978 -6.17 29.20 27.11
C THR A 978 -6.51 28.49 25.80
N HIS A 979 -5.85 28.89 24.71
CA HIS A 979 -6.07 28.43 23.34
C HIS A 979 -7.56 28.36 22.99
N SER A 980 -8.26 29.49 23.21
CA SER A 980 -9.71 29.56 23.09
C SER A 980 -10.19 30.91 22.60
N GLN A 981 -11.31 30.93 21.87
CA GLN A 981 -11.97 32.16 21.44
C GLN A 981 -13.26 32.38 22.22
N THR A 982 -13.41 33.55 22.84
CA THR A 982 -14.56 33.88 23.68
C THR A 982 -15.41 34.97 23.04
N PHE A 983 -16.71 34.73 22.96
CA PHE A 983 -17.72 35.65 22.41
C PHE A 983 -18.70 36.02 23.51
N LYS A 984 -18.84 37.32 23.79
CA LYS A 984 -19.75 37.83 24.81
C LYS A 984 -20.92 38.56 24.18
N PHE A 985 -22.12 38.30 24.68
CA PHE A 985 -23.34 38.97 24.26
C PHE A 985 -23.73 40.03 25.29
N SER A 986 -24.19 41.19 24.81
CA SER A 986 -24.61 42.29 25.69
C SER A 986 -25.81 41.94 26.60
N GLN A 987 -26.58 40.92 26.23
CA GLN A 987 -27.66 40.33 27.00
C GLN A 987 -27.71 38.82 26.69
N PRO A 988 -28.20 37.96 27.61
CA PRO A 988 -28.37 36.54 27.33
C PRO A 988 -29.22 36.29 26.08
N ARG A 989 -28.70 35.54 25.11
CA ARG A 989 -29.37 35.23 23.84
C ARG A 989 -29.45 33.73 23.60
N LYS A 990 -30.52 33.28 22.94
CA LYS A 990 -30.59 31.93 22.40
C LYS A 990 -29.80 31.89 21.10
N VAL A 991 -28.84 30.97 21.01
CA VAL A 991 -28.01 30.78 19.81
C VAL A 991 -28.54 29.57 19.05
N GLN A 992 -28.98 29.79 17.81
CA GLN A 992 -29.62 28.76 17.00
C GLN A 992 -28.62 27.99 16.14
N SER A 993 -27.55 28.66 15.72
CA SER A 993 -26.52 28.05 14.90
C SER A 993 -25.21 28.81 14.96
N ILE A 994 -24.12 28.09 14.69
CA ILE A 994 -22.79 28.64 14.44
C ILE A 994 -22.40 28.37 12.98
N THR A 995 -21.70 29.30 12.36
CA THR A 995 -21.13 29.14 11.01
C THR A 995 -19.64 29.40 11.06
N PHE A 996 -18.86 28.50 10.46
CA PHE A 996 -17.41 28.60 10.30
C PHE A 996 -17.04 28.84 8.85
N LYS A 997 -15.97 29.59 8.63
CA LYS A 997 -15.28 29.69 7.34
C LYS A 997 -13.91 29.02 7.46
N THR A 998 -13.76 27.84 6.87
CA THR A 998 -12.50 27.08 6.83
C THR A 998 -12.56 26.05 5.72
N ASP A 999 -11.40 25.67 5.19
CA ASP A 999 -11.18 24.60 4.22
C ASP A 999 -10.30 23.46 4.78
N ASP A 1000 -9.81 23.60 6.01
CA ASP A 1000 -8.94 22.65 6.69
C ASP A 1000 -9.64 21.94 7.85
N PHE A 1001 -9.04 20.83 8.28
CA PHE A 1001 -9.50 20.10 9.45
C PHE A 1001 -9.29 20.90 10.75
N GLN A 1002 -10.28 20.84 11.64
CA GLN A 1002 -10.24 21.48 12.95
C GLN A 1002 -11.04 20.66 13.97
N SER A 1003 -10.55 20.57 15.21
CA SER A 1003 -11.31 19.98 16.32
C SER A 1003 -11.62 21.02 17.39
N ILE A 1004 -12.91 21.23 17.67
CA ILE A 1004 -13.38 22.35 18.49
C ILE A 1004 -14.38 21.86 19.53
N TYR A 1005 -14.22 22.28 20.78
CA TYR A 1005 -15.32 22.24 21.76
C TYR A 1005 -15.98 23.61 21.86
N ILE A 1006 -17.29 23.65 21.65
CA ILE A 1006 -18.14 24.83 21.87
C ILE A 1006 -18.73 24.71 23.26
N VAL A 1007 -18.53 25.71 24.11
CA VAL A 1007 -19.04 25.74 25.48
C VAL A 1007 -19.98 26.93 25.64
N PHE A 1008 -21.19 26.67 26.12
CA PHE A 1008 -22.26 27.65 26.33
C PHE A 1008 -22.32 28.02 27.80
N ILE A 1009 -22.17 29.32 28.10
CA ILE A 1009 -22.00 29.83 29.45
C ILE A 1009 -23.15 30.82 29.76
N LEU A 1010 -23.68 30.73 30.98
CA LEU A 1010 -24.65 31.68 31.52
C LEU A 1010 -24.22 32.11 32.92
N ASN A 1011 -24.04 33.42 33.14
CA ASN A 1011 -23.62 34.00 34.43
C ASN A 1011 -22.34 33.32 34.99
N GLY A 1012 -21.39 32.99 34.11
CA GLY A 1012 -20.12 32.34 34.48
C GLY A 1012 -20.20 30.85 34.81
N LYS A 1013 -21.36 30.18 34.60
CA LYS A 1013 -21.51 28.73 34.75
C LYS A 1013 -21.67 28.06 33.38
N ILE A 1014 -20.97 26.95 33.17
CA ILE A 1014 -21.15 26.11 31.98
C ILE A 1014 -22.54 25.49 32.03
N TYR A 1015 -23.34 25.78 31.00
CA TYR A 1015 -24.69 25.28 30.87
C TYR A 1015 -24.75 24.08 29.94
N ASP A 1016 -23.99 24.13 28.84
CA ASP A 1016 -23.93 23.04 27.85
C ASP A 1016 -22.61 23.08 27.05
N TRP A 1017 -22.26 22.01 26.35
CA TRP A 1017 -21.12 21.98 25.43
C TRP A 1017 -21.31 20.97 24.28
N GLN A 1018 -20.62 21.21 23.16
CA GLN A 1018 -20.64 20.32 21.98
C GLN A 1018 -19.26 20.15 21.36
N GLN A 1019 -18.96 18.95 20.86
CA GLN A 1019 -17.75 18.66 20.09
C GLN A 1019 -18.02 18.77 18.59
N LEU A 1020 -17.16 19.45 17.85
CA LEU A 1020 -17.18 19.49 16.40
C LEU A 1020 -15.83 19.03 15.82
N LEU A 1021 -15.91 18.26 14.74
CA LEU A 1021 -14.78 17.92 13.89
C LEU A 1021 -15.07 18.45 12.48
N LEU A 1022 -14.37 19.52 12.09
CA LEU A 1022 -14.60 20.17 10.80
C LEU A 1022 -13.93 19.33 9.69
N PRO A 1023 -14.66 18.95 8.62
CA PRO A 1023 -14.09 18.21 7.50
C PRO A 1023 -13.31 19.13 6.56
N LYS A 1024 -12.47 18.54 5.72
CA LYS A 1024 -11.91 19.21 4.55
C LYS A 1024 -12.99 19.34 3.47
N ILE A 1025 -13.13 20.55 2.91
CA ILE A 1025 -14.15 20.92 1.91
C ILE A 1025 -13.55 21.80 0.81
N SER A 1026 -14.36 22.21 -0.17
CA SER A 1026 -13.91 23.16 -1.21
C SER A 1026 -13.60 24.54 -0.64
N GLN A 1027 -12.55 25.17 -1.16
CA GLN A 1027 -12.07 26.47 -0.69
C GLN A 1027 -13.17 27.55 -0.75
N GLY A 1028 -13.28 28.34 0.31
CA GLY A 1028 -14.24 29.46 0.40
C GLY A 1028 -15.67 29.07 0.83
N SER A 1029 -15.93 27.79 1.05
CA SER A 1029 -17.22 27.29 1.54
C SER A 1029 -17.47 27.62 3.01
N TYR A 1030 -18.75 27.67 3.40
CA TYR A 1030 -19.19 27.99 4.76
C TYR A 1030 -19.90 26.79 5.41
N LEU A 1031 -19.40 26.35 6.56
CA LEU A 1031 -19.94 25.24 7.34
C LEU A 1031 -20.88 25.77 8.42
N ARG A 1032 -22.17 25.47 8.33
CA ARG A 1032 -23.13 25.85 9.38
C ARG A 1032 -23.56 24.64 10.20
N TYR A 1033 -23.53 24.77 11.53
CA TYR A 1033 -23.99 23.77 12.49
C TYR A 1033 -25.11 24.38 13.34
N THR A 1034 -26.19 23.64 13.52
CA THR A 1034 -27.38 24.07 14.25
C THR A 1034 -27.49 23.37 15.59
N PHE A 1035 -28.10 24.05 16.55
CA PHE A 1035 -28.23 23.59 17.92
C PHE A 1035 -29.71 23.49 18.29
N GLU A 1036 -30.24 22.27 18.38
CA GLU A 1036 -31.67 22.06 18.69
C GLU A 1036 -31.93 21.76 20.15
N ASP A 1037 -31.03 21.02 20.81
CA ASP A 1037 -31.23 20.54 22.19
C ASP A 1037 -30.78 21.55 23.27
N ILE A 1038 -30.20 22.67 22.86
CA ILE A 1038 -29.66 23.65 23.79
C ILE A 1038 -30.79 24.56 24.29
N SER A 1039 -31.44 24.14 25.38
CA SER A 1039 -32.53 24.88 26.02
C SER A 1039 -31.98 25.95 26.97
N GLY A 1040 -31.56 27.11 26.46
CA GLY A 1040 -31.07 28.21 27.31
C GLY A 1040 -30.76 29.50 26.55
N ASN A 1041 -30.70 30.61 27.30
CA ASN A 1041 -30.08 31.86 26.85
C ASN A 1041 -28.68 31.92 27.43
N PHE A 1042 -27.71 32.38 26.64
CA PHE A 1042 -26.30 32.44 27.01
C PHE A 1042 -25.79 33.87 26.89
N ASP A 1043 -25.01 34.32 27.86
CA ASP A 1043 -24.30 35.59 27.80
C ASP A 1043 -22.89 35.43 27.24
N GLU A 1044 -22.37 34.20 27.18
CA GLU A 1044 -21.03 33.90 26.69
C GLU A 1044 -20.97 32.54 25.95
N ILE A 1045 -20.24 32.50 24.83
CA ILE A 1045 -19.83 31.28 24.14
C ILE A 1045 -18.31 31.24 24.08
N LYS A 1046 -17.74 30.10 24.45
CA LYS A 1046 -16.30 29.86 24.42
C LYS A 1046 -15.96 28.68 23.52
N LEU A 1047 -15.05 28.88 22.57
CA LEU A 1047 -14.53 27.85 21.67
C LEU A 1047 -13.16 27.40 22.15
N PHE A 1048 -12.98 26.13 22.51
CA PHE A 1048 -11.67 25.53 22.77
C PHE A 1048 -11.17 24.83 21.51
N TYR A 1049 -10.01 25.24 21.01
CA TYR A 1049 -9.35 24.57 19.90
C TYR A 1049 -8.51 23.41 20.45
N LEU A 1050 -8.58 22.26 19.78
CA LEU A 1050 -7.98 20.99 20.23
C LEU A 1050 -6.94 20.46 19.25
N ASP A 1051 -6.45 21.34 18.38
CA ASP A 1051 -5.50 20.98 17.34
C ASP A 1051 -4.10 20.84 17.93
N LYS A 1052 -3.38 19.77 17.58
CA LYS A 1052 -2.02 19.47 18.08
C LYS A 1052 -1.01 20.56 17.71
N LYS A 1053 -1.24 21.24 16.59
CA LYS A 1053 -0.47 22.41 16.17
C LYS A 1053 -1.23 23.67 16.58
N PRO A 1054 -0.60 24.58 17.35
CA PRO A 1054 -1.26 25.81 17.76
C PRO A 1054 -1.62 26.66 16.54
N MET A 1055 -2.90 27.02 16.40
CA MET A 1055 -3.33 27.98 15.40
C MET A 1055 -2.68 29.35 15.63
N SER A 1056 -2.18 29.96 14.56
CA SER A 1056 -1.63 31.32 14.59
C SER A 1056 -2.71 32.41 14.56
N VAL A 1057 -3.90 32.10 14.04
CA VAL A 1057 -5.04 33.01 13.88
C VAL A 1057 -6.33 32.23 14.18
N PRO A 1058 -7.29 32.76 14.98
CA PRO A 1058 -8.58 32.11 15.23
C PRO A 1058 -9.46 32.04 13.98
N LEU A 1059 -10.44 31.12 13.97
CA LEU A 1059 -11.40 31.01 12.87
C LEU A 1059 -12.35 32.21 12.79
N ASP A 1060 -12.79 32.52 11.57
CA ASP A 1060 -13.93 33.41 11.34
C ASP A 1060 -15.22 32.68 11.72
N VAL A 1061 -15.92 33.21 12.73
CA VAL A 1061 -17.14 32.61 13.30
C VAL A 1061 -18.31 33.58 13.19
N SER A 1062 -19.48 33.08 12.81
CA SER A 1062 -20.74 33.83 12.79
C SER A 1062 -21.80 33.09 13.60
N PHE A 1063 -22.64 33.83 14.33
CA PHE A 1063 -23.77 33.27 15.07
C PHE A 1063 -25.10 33.73 14.47
N ASN A 1064 -26.15 32.92 14.61
CA ASN A 1064 -27.54 33.30 14.36
C ASN A 1064 -28.36 33.21 15.64
#